data_AF-A0A3M0IZF3-F1
#
_entry.id   AF-A0A3M0IZF3-F1
#
_cell.length_a   1.000
_cell.length_b   1.000
_cell.length_c   1.000
_cell.angle_alpha   90.00
_cell.angle_beta   90.00
_cell.angle_gamma   90.00
#
_symmetry.space_group_name_H-M   'P 1'
#
loop_
_entity.id
_entity.type
_entity.pdbx_description
1 polymer ?
#
loop_
_entity_poly.entity_id
_entity_poly.type
_entity_poly.pdbx_seq_one_letter_code
_entity_poly.pdbx_strand_id
1 'polypeptide(L)'
;MDPLRTGSPYQPAIEALESHPEKKFYNVSRLGGAKYDTLPYSIRVLFESSVRNCDGFLVKETDAMNILDWKTKQNRVEVPFCPARVVLQDFTGIPAMVDFAAMREAVRNAGGDPVKVNPACPTDLTVDHSLQIDFSKWPETVLKNQEMEFGRNRERLQFFKWSSKVFENISIIPPETGTAHQVNLEYLSRVVFDVKNFLHPDSVVGTDSHTTMVNGLGILGWGVGGIETEAVMLGMPLTLTLPEVVGCELTGTVSPFATSIDIVLSVTKHLRQADVAGKFVEFFGSGVSQLSVADRTTIANMCPEYGAILSFFPVDNVTLKHLKHAGFDKARLEVTEAYLKAVKLFRNYESSSREPEYSQVVQVSLSSIIPYVSGPKRSQDRVAVNNMKSDFQACLNEKSGVKGFQIAAEKQNDVVPVQYEGNEYKLSHGCVVIAAVISCTNNCNPSVMLAAGLLAKKAVEAGLVVKPYIRTSLSPGSGMVTHYLSSSGVLPYLSKLGFEVVGYGCSTCVGNTAPLPEAIRNAIKQGDIIACGVLSGTKNFEGCLCDCVRANYLASPPLVVAYAIAGTVQIDFDTEPLGTGSNGKSIYLRDIWPTRQELHTVEEECVISSMFKELKEKMEGVKAVLAESYEKVHRSQLIGIGIAPLQFRPGENPSTLGLTGREQFSIFFPPDLLPRMTLDIKARIEDLLIRDSATLFLRESFLPINNSRNTMSSGNDCQPQTLTKPALGEREAAELVDRVFGLKVSWIRSLPSYDDQNFHVRVSAEGADEYVLKITNSEDSQEPDLIEVQTQAMMFLSAEGFPSATPYLTKDGNIMSLELGGTRPGNKKYMVRLLTYLPGTPVAKITTNAQILYEIGRLAASVDKVLSEKFQHPSVKSLHRGQFIWNLANVPLLDQYIYALGQNKYRAVVEQVIEQFKDKVIPKLSNFRACINHGDLNDHNILVDSSSDSLENPQYRVSGILDFSDMSYGYYVFEVAIAIMYMMIESPDPLSVGGHVLAGFESVLPLTAEERGALFLLVSGRFAQSLVIAAHTALLYPENKEYLTITAKTGWKHLMTMFEVGQEAVEKTWFETAQAYTHHTPAP
;
A
#
# COMPACT_ATOMS: atom_id res chain seq x y z
N MET A 1 -15.44 -17.45 6.60
CA MET A 1 -16.53 -18.38 7.01
C MET A 1 -16.00 -19.36 8.06
N ASP A 2 -16.82 -19.76 9.03
CA ASP A 2 -16.49 -20.88 9.92
C ASP A 2 -16.51 -22.19 9.11
N PRO A 3 -15.40 -22.94 9.01
CA PRO A 3 -15.38 -24.21 8.28
C PRO A 3 -16.28 -25.28 8.92
N LEU A 4 -16.67 -25.09 10.19
CA LEU A 4 -17.59 -25.96 10.91
C LEU A 4 -18.97 -25.29 11.02
N ARG A 5 -19.81 -25.48 10.02
CA ARG A 5 -21.22 -25.05 10.10
C ARG A 5 -21.98 -25.97 11.04
N THR A 6 -22.42 -25.42 12.18
CA THR A 6 -23.28 -26.11 13.13
C THR A 6 -24.61 -26.52 12.46
N GLY A 7 -24.93 -27.81 12.49
CA GLY A 7 -26.15 -28.35 11.88
C GLY A 7 -26.02 -28.80 10.42
N SER A 8 -24.82 -28.85 9.84
CA SER A 8 -24.62 -29.42 8.50
C SER A 8 -24.92 -30.93 8.45
N PRO A 9 -25.68 -31.42 7.47
CA PRO A 9 -26.00 -32.85 7.33
C PRO A 9 -24.76 -33.70 7.01
N TYR A 10 -23.69 -33.09 6.51
CA TYR A 10 -22.44 -33.77 6.15
C TYR A 10 -21.39 -33.78 7.26
N GLN A 11 -21.70 -33.28 8.46
CA GLN A 11 -20.79 -33.28 9.60
C GLN A 11 -20.21 -34.68 9.95
N PRO A 12 -20.95 -35.81 9.78
CA PRO A 12 -20.39 -37.16 9.97
C PRO A 12 -19.33 -37.59 8.94
N ALA A 13 -19.15 -36.83 7.85
CA ALA A 13 -18.12 -37.06 6.84
C ALA A 13 -16.80 -36.35 7.16
N ILE A 14 -16.71 -35.61 8.28
CA ILE A 14 -15.46 -35.00 8.73
C ILE A 14 -14.53 -36.08 9.27
N GLU A 15 -13.32 -36.12 8.74
CA GLU A 15 -12.26 -37.04 9.15
C GLU A 15 -10.98 -36.27 9.48
N ALA A 16 -10.11 -36.90 10.27
CA ALA A 16 -8.75 -36.43 10.49
C ALA A 16 -7.85 -36.94 9.35
N LEU A 17 -6.88 -36.12 8.93
CA LEU A 17 -5.89 -36.52 7.93
C LEU A 17 -4.95 -37.58 8.53
N GLU A 18 -4.79 -38.73 7.88
CA GLU A 18 -4.03 -39.87 8.45
C GLU A 18 -2.60 -39.51 8.86
N SER A 19 -1.91 -38.70 8.04
CA SER A 19 -0.54 -38.26 8.31
C SER A 19 -0.45 -37.12 9.34
N HIS A 20 -1.55 -36.40 9.58
CA HIS A 20 -1.61 -35.20 10.43
C HIS A 20 -2.96 -35.16 11.18
N PRO A 21 -3.12 -35.95 12.26
CA PRO A 21 -4.42 -36.16 12.92
C PRO A 21 -5.07 -34.90 13.50
N GLU A 22 -4.29 -33.83 13.71
CA GLU A 22 -4.77 -32.53 14.14
C GLU A 22 -5.52 -31.77 13.04
N LYS A 23 -5.27 -32.10 11.76
CA LYS A 23 -5.92 -31.51 10.59
C LYS A 23 -7.15 -32.30 10.19
N LYS A 24 -8.26 -31.61 9.95
CA LYS A 24 -9.56 -32.20 9.58
C LYS A 24 -10.01 -31.75 8.21
N PHE A 25 -10.82 -32.57 7.55
CA PHE A 25 -11.42 -32.25 6.26
C PHE A 25 -12.72 -33.04 6.03
N TYR A 26 -13.54 -32.61 5.08
CA TYR A 26 -14.67 -33.43 4.61
C TYR A 26 -14.16 -34.53 3.68
N ASN A 27 -14.33 -35.80 4.05
CA ASN A 27 -13.98 -36.92 3.18
C ASN A 27 -15.03 -37.12 2.08
N VAL A 28 -14.99 -36.23 1.09
CA VAL A 28 -15.89 -36.20 -0.07
C VAL A 28 -15.72 -37.41 -0.99
N SER A 29 -14.54 -38.03 -1.00
CA SER A 29 -14.29 -39.24 -1.79
C SER A 29 -15.04 -40.44 -1.20
N ARG A 30 -15.08 -40.57 0.14
CA ARG A 30 -15.91 -41.55 0.84
C ARG A 30 -17.40 -41.27 0.65
N LEU A 31 -17.81 -40.01 0.74
CA LEU A 31 -19.21 -39.60 0.59
C LEU A 31 -19.77 -39.93 -0.79
N GLY A 32 -19.03 -39.59 -1.86
CA GLY A 32 -19.49 -39.75 -3.23
C GLY A 32 -19.19 -41.12 -3.85
N GLY A 33 -18.34 -41.94 -3.21
CA GLY A 33 -18.04 -43.31 -3.62
C GLY A 33 -17.58 -43.43 -5.07
N ALA A 34 -18.04 -44.47 -5.77
CA ALA A 34 -17.64 -44.75 -7.15
C ALA A 34 -18.06 -43.64 -8.14
N LYS A 35 -19.15 -42.90 -7.87
CA LYS A 35 -19.57 -41.78 -8.72
C LYS A 35 -18.55 -40.64 -8.69
N TYR A 36 -18.03 -40.32 -7.50
CA TYR A 36 -17.02 -39.28 -7.33
C TYR A 36 -15.74 -39.56 -8.13
N ASP A 37 -15.32 -40.81 -8.18
CA ASP A 37 -14.09 -41.24 -8.87
C ASP A 37 -14.15 -41.01 -10.39
N THR A 38 -15.34 -40.94 -10.97
CA THR A 38 -15.56 -40.66 -12.40
C THR A 38 -15.69 -39.17 -12.72
N LEU A 39 -15.87 -38.30 -11.72
CA LEU A 39 -16.06 -36.88 -11.94
C LEU A 39 -14.78 -36.21 -12.46
N PRO A 40 -14.87 -35.24 -13.39
CA PRO A 40 -13.79 -34.32 -13.69
C PRO A 40 -13.28 -33.62 -12.42
N TYR A 41 -11.99 -33.32 -12.34
CA TYR A 41 -11.37 -32.72 -11.16
C TYR A 41 -11.97 -31.34 -10.82
N SER A 42 -12.29 -30.55 -11.84
CA SER A 42 -13.00 -29.27 -11.69
C SER A 42 -14.36 -29.44 -10.99
N ILE A 43 -15.11 -30.50 -11.32
CA ILE A 43 -16.41 -30.82 -10.69
C ILE A 43 -16.24 -31.36 -9.26
N ARG A 44 -15.14 -32.07 -8.97
CA ARG A 44 -14.82 -32.50 -7.60
C ARG A 44 -14.62 -31.31 -6.65
N VAL A 45 -14.01 -30.22 -7.12
CA VAL A 45 -13.87 -28.98 -6.35
C VAL A 45 -15.24 -28.32 -6.09
N LEU A 46 -16.13 -28.30 -7.09
CA LEU A 46 -17.52 -27.84 -6.89
C LEU A 46 -18.26 -28.69 -5.84
N PHE A 47 -18.12 -30.01 -5.92
CA PHE A 47 -18.74 -30.94 -4.98
C PHE A 47 -18.24 -30.73 -3.54
N GLU A 48 -16.93 -30.54 -3.35
CA GLU A 48 -16.36 -30.21 -2.04
C GLU A 48 -16.94 -28.91 -1.48
N SER A 49 -17.00 -27.87 -2.31
CA SER A 49 -17.55 -26.58 -1.90
C SER A 49 -19.00 -26.70 -1.45
N SER A 50 -19.83 -27.44 -2.19
CA SER A 50 -21.24 -27.64 -1.81
C SER A 50 -21.41 -28.49 -0.56
N VAL A 51 -20.61 -29.55 -0.38
CA VAL A 51 -20.65 -30.38 0.84
C VAL A 51 -20.26 -29.57 2.07
N ARG A 52 -19.15 -28.84 2.01
CA ARG A 52 -18.65 -28.04 3.14
C ARG A 52 -19.58 -26.89 3.52
N ASN A 53 -20.23 -26.26 2.54
CA ASN A 53 -21.11 -25.11 2.77
C ASN A 53 -22.59 -25.47 2.90
N CYS A 54 -22.95 -26.76 2.91
CA CYS A 54 -24.33 -27.20 3.05
C CYS A 54 -24.93 -26.77 4.40
N ASP A 55 -25.91 -25.88 4.34
CA ASP A 55 -26.61 -25.28 5.48
C ASP A 55 -28.13 -25.54 5.45
N GLY A 56 -28.63 -26.24 4.44
CA GLY A 56 -30.05 -26.55 4.27
C GLY A 56 -30.88 -25.37 3.76
N PHE A 57 -30.25 -24.21 3.50
CA PHE A 57 -30.92 -22.99 3.06
C PHE A 57 -30.32 -22.44 1.77
N LEU A 58 -29.11 -21.86 1.84
CA LEU A 58 -28.37 -21.33 0.68
C LEU A 58 -27.77 -22.46 -0.15
N VAL A 59 -27.31 -23.51 0.52
CA VAL A 59 -26.79 -24.73 -0.12
C VAL A 59 -27.51 -25.93 0.47
N LYS A 60 -28.24 -26.65 -0.37
CA LYS A 60 -29.07 -27.80 0.02
C LYS A 60 -28.36 -29.11 -0.29
N GLU A 61 -28.76 -30.17 0.41
CA GLU A 61 -28.26 -31.53 0.13
C GLU A 61 -28.52 -31.96 -1.31
N THR A 62 -29.67 -31.56 -1.87
CA THR A 62 -30.04 -31.80 -3.27
C THR A 62 -29.03 -31.23 -4.24
N ASP A 63 -28.38 -30.12 -3.89
CA ASP A 63 -27.42 -29.45 -4.77
C ASP A 63 -26.12 -30.25 -4.85
N ALA A 64 -25.60 -30.70 -3.70
CA ALA A 64 -24.45 -31.60 -3.66
C ALA A 64 -24.74 -32.91 -4.41
N MET A 65 -25.94 -33.47 -4.26
CA MET A 65 -26.34 -34.69 -4.98
C MET A 65 -26.47 -34.46 -6.50
N ASN A 66 -26.94 -33.29 -6.93
CA ASN A 66 -26.99 -32.91 -8.34
C ASN A 66 -25.59 -32.80 -8.94
N ILE A 67 -24.62 -32.24 -8.21
CA ILE A 67 -23.22 -32.18 -8.64
C ILE A 67 -22.60 -33.58 -8.68
N LEU A 68 -22.89 -34.44 -7.70
CA LEU A 68 -22.41 -35.83 -7.71
C LEU A 68 -22.94 -36.63 -8.91
N ASP A 69 -24.15 -36.29 -9.38
CA ASP A 69 -24.77 -36.87 -10.58
C ASP A 69 -24.51 -36.03 -11.84
N TRP A 70 -23.40 -35.29 -11.88
CA TRP A 70 -23.05 -34.31 -12.92
C TRP A 70 -23.29 -34.81 -14.35
N LYS A 71 -22.92 -36.05 -14.67
CA LYS A 71 -23.06 -36.58 -16.03
C LYS A 71 -24.50 -36.53 -16.57
N THR A 72 -25.50 -36.72 -15.70
CA THR A 72 -26.92 -36.70 -16.10
C THR A 72 -27.54 -35.30 -15.95
N LYS A 73 -26.94 -34.45 -15.11
CA LYS A 73 -27.45 -33.14 -14.68
C LYS A 73 -26.80 -31.94 -15.36
N GLN A 74 -25.66 -32.12 -16.03
CA GLN A 74 -24.99 -31.07 -16.80
C GLN A 74 -25.97 -30.37 -17.77
N ASN A 75 -25.89 -29.04 -17.85
CA ASN A 75 -26.77 -28.13 -18.59
C ASN A 75 -28.28 -28.21 -18.23
N ARG A 76 -28.66 -28.84 -17.12
CA ARG A 76 -30.09 -29.04 -16.74
C ARG A 76 -30.48 -28.47 -15.40
N VAL A 77 -29.51 -28.26 -14.51
CA VAL A 77 -29.75 -27.79 -13.14
C VAL A 77 -28.80 -26.64 -12.81
N GLU A 78 -29.32 -25.71 -12.01
CA GLU A 78 -28.50 -24.70 -11.37
C GLU A 78 -27.98 -25.24 -10.04
N VAL A 79 -26.73 -24.94 -9.72
CA VAL A 79 -26.07 -25.35 -8.49
C VAL A 79 -25.36 -24.13 -7.86
N PRO A 80 -25.30 -24.05 -6.52
CA PRO A 80 -24.58 -23.01 -5.83
C PRO A 80 -23.08 -23.35 -5.76
N PHE A 81 -22.25 -22.32 -5.84
CA PHE A 81 -20.82 -22.39 -5.63
C PHE A 81 -20.36 -21.32 -4.64
N CYS A 82 -19.70 -21.75 -3.56
CA CYS A 82 -19.08 -20.88 -2.58
C CYS A 82 -17.55 -20.88 -2.80
N PRO A 83 -16.98 -19.90 -3.51
CA PRO A 83 -15.53 -19.82 -3.67
C PRO A 83 -14.84 -19.59 -2.31
N ALA A 84 -13.59 -20.02 -2.19
CA ALA A 84 -12.83 -19.87 -0.95
C ALA A 84 -12.37 -18.43 -0.70
N ARG A 85 -12.18 -17.64 -1.75
CA ARG A 85 -11.73 -16.24 -1.71
C ARG A 85 -12.18 -15.44 -2.92
N VAL A 86 -11.96 -14.14 -2.86
CA VAL A 86 -12.23 -13.17 -3.92
C VAL A 86 -10.95 -12.40 -4.27
N VAL A 87 -10.76 -12.08 -5.55
CA VAL A 87 -9.70 -11.16 -6.02
C VAL A 87 -10.32 -9.98 -6.75
N LEU A 88 -9.90 -8.77 -6.39
CA LEU A 88 -10.34 -7.53 -7.01
C LEU A 88 -9.13 -6.83 -7.66
N GLN A 89 -9.37 -6.12 -8.75
CA GLN A 89 -8.45 -5.12 -9.30
C GLN A 89 -9.01 -3.71 -9.03
N ASP A 90 -8.17 -2.67 -9.05
CA ASP A 90 -8.53 -1.35 -8.51
C ASP A 90 -9.70 -0.63 -9.21
N PHE A 91 -9.92 -0.82 -10.50
CA PHE A 91 -11.03 -0.17 -11.22
C PHE A 91 -12.38 -0.72 -10.78
N THR A 92 -12.45 -2.03 -10.53
CA THR A 92 -13.66 -2.71 -10.05
C THR A 92 -13.75 -2.81 -8.53
N GLY A 93 -12.61 -2.73 -7.85
CA GLY A 93 -12.53 -2.83 -6.40
C GLY A 93 -13.01 -1.54 -5.72
N ILE A 94 -12.81 -0.36 -6.35
CA ILE A 94 -13.36 0.90 -5.83
C ILE A 94 -14.87 0.86 -5.73
N PRO A 95 -15.63 0.64 -6.83
CA PRO A 95 -17.08 0.63 -6.74
C PRO A 95 -17.57 -0.43 -5.76
N ALA A 96 -16.98 -1.64 -5.77
CA ALA A 96 -17.33 -2.68 -4.80
C ALA A 96 -17.15 -2.22 -3.33
N MET A 97 -16.02 -1.56 -3.02
CA MET A 97 -15.77 -1.07 -1.67
C MET A 97 -16.64 0.15 -1.30
N VAL A 98 -17.01 0.99 -2.28
CA VAL A 98 -17.99 2.07 -2.09
C VAL A 98 -19.37 1.49 -1.79
N ASP A 99 -19.77 0.43 -2.49
CA ASP A 99 -21.05 -0.24 -2.26
C ASP A 99 -21.09 -0.89 -0.89
N PHE A 100 -20.00 -1.50 -0.42
CA PHE A 100 -19.90 -1.97 0.97
C PHE A 100 -20.03 -0.83 2.00
N ALA A 101 -19.43 0.33 1.74
CA ALA A 101 -19.58 1.50 2.62
C ALA A 101 -21.03 2.04 2.62
N ALA A 102 -21.67 2.11 1.44
CA ALA A 102 -23.06 2.53 1.30
C ALA A 102 -24.03 1.52 1.95
N MET A 103 -23.76 0.22 1.84
CA MET A 103 -24.52 -0.83 2.52
C MET A 103 -24.41 -0.71 4.05
N ARG A 104 -23.24 -0.38 4.60
CA ARG A 104 -23.10 -0.06 6.04
C ARG A 104 -24.01 1.09 6.45
N GLU A 105 -24.02 2.17 5.67
CA GLU A 105 -24.92 3.30 5.92
C GLU A 105 -26.40 2.90 5.82
N ALA A 106 -26.78 2.14 4.80
CA ALA A 106 -28.15 1.67 4.61
C ALA A 106 -28.63 0.78 5.76
N VAL A 107 -27.80 -0.17 6.21
CA VAL A 107 -28.09 -1.04 7.36
C VAL A 107 -28.23 -0.23 8.64
N ARG A 108 -27.34 0.76 8.86
CA ARG A 108 -27.45 1.69 9.99
C ARG A 108 -28.76 2.47 9.96
N ASN A 109 -29.14 3.02 8.80
CA ASN A 109 -30.36 3.79 8.64
C ASN A 109 -31.63 2.94 8.84
N ALA A 110 -31.56 1.64 8.54
CA ALA A 110 -32.61 0.67 8.83
C ALA A 110 -32.62 0.17 10.30
N GLY A 111 -31.71 0.67 11.15
CA GLY A 111 -31.60 0.27 12.57
C GLY A 111 -30.86 -1.05 12.80
N GLY A 112 -30.17 -1.59 11.80
CA GLY A 112 -29.31 -2.76 11.90
C GLY A 112 -27.87 -2.42 12.30
N ASP A 113 -27.08 -3.46 12.58
CA ASP A 113 -25.65 -3.33 12.90
C ASP A 113 -24.81 -3.23 11.61
N PRO A 114 -24.19 -2.07 11.30
CA PRO A 114 -23.40 -1.89 10.08
C PRO A 114 -22.15 -2.78 10.05
N VAL A 115 -21.60 -3.19 11.19
CA VAL A 115 -20.38 -4.01 11.23
C VAL A 115 -20.61 -5.39 10.59
N LYS A 116 -21.86 -5.87 10.56
CA LYS A 116 -22.24 -7.11 9.87
C LYS A 116 -22.06 -7.06 8.36
N VAL A 117 -22.02 -5.86 7.76
CA VAL A 117 -21.65 -5.70 6.36
C VAL A 117 -20.13 -5.75 6.28
N ASN A 118 -19.61 -6.97 6.06
CA ASN A 118 -18.19 -7.24 5.99
C ASN A 118 -17.93 -8.44 5.06
N PRO A 119 -16.81 -8.47 4.30
CA PRO A 119 -16.46 -9.65 3.52
C PRO A 119 -16.37 -10.92 4.37
N ALA A 120 -17.09 -11.96 3.94
CA ALA A 120 -17.22 -13.27 4.59
C ALA A 120 -16.07 -14.23 4.24
N CYS A 121 -15.35 -13.96 3.16
CA CYS A 121 -14.16 -14.67 2.70
C CYS A 121 -12.99 -13.70 2.49
N PRO A 122 -11.74 -14.21 2.50
CA PRO A 122 -10.58 -13.42 2.09
C PRO A 122 -10.82 -12.74 0.75
N THR A 123 -10.56 -11.44 0.70
CA THR A 123 -10.72 -10.58 -0.46
C THR A 123 -9.42 -9.84 -0.68
N ASP A 124 -8.71 -10.19 -1.75
CA ASP A 124 -7.41 -9.62 -2.07
C ASP A 124 -7.58 -8.58 -3.20
N LEU A 125 -7.34 -7.30 -2.92
CA LEU A 125 -7.48 -6.20 -3.87
C LEU A 125 -6.10 -5.77 -4.37
N THR A 126 -5.88 -5.84 -5.68
CA THR A 126 -4.63 -5.43 -6.32
C THR A 126 -4.78 -4.10 -7.03
N VAL A 127 -3.82 -3.20 -6.84
CA VAL A 127 -3.74 -1.93 -7.55
C VAL A 127 -2.78 -2.06 -8.73
N ASP A 128 -3.32 -2.26 -9.93
CA ASP A 128 -2.54 -2.53 -11.15
C ASP A 128 -3.05 -1.80 -12.41
N HIS A 129 -4.24 -1.19 -12.38
CA HIS A 129 -4.83 -0.44 -13.49
C HIS A 129 -4.67 1.08 -13.37
N SER A 130 -4.12 1.58 -12.25
CA SER A 130 -3.95 3.02 -12.00
C SER A 130 -2.70 3.64 -12.66
N LEU A 131 -1.72 2.82 -13.06
CA LEU A 131 -0.46 3.28 -13.64
C LEU A 131 -0.66 3.72 -15.09
N GLN A 132 -0.40 5.00 -15.34
CA GLN A 132 -0.35 5.56 -16.69
C GLN A 132 1.10 5.81 -17.09
N ILE A 133 1.43 5.54 -18.35
CA ILE A 133 2.78 5.78 -18.89
C ILE A 133 2.82 7.20 -19.45
N ASP A 134 3.05 8.17 -18.56
CA ASP A 134 3.11 9.60 -18.91
C ASP A 134 4.46 10.02 -19.52
N PHE A 135 5.52 9.36 -19.08
CA PHE A 135 6.90 9.58 -19.50
C PHE A 135 7.45 8.31 -20.16
N SER A 136 8.29 8.50 -21.18
CA SER A 136 9.06 7.43 -21.83
C SER A 136 10.47 7.94 -22.16
N LYS A 137 11.48 7.04 -22.17
CA LYS A 137 12.86 7.29 -22.63
C LYS A 137 13.83 8.07 -21.70
N TRP A 138 13.58 8.12 -20.39
CA TRP A 138 14.52 8.64 -19.38
C TRP A 138 14.98 7.55 -18.39
N PRO A 139 16.20 7.59 -17.84
CA PRO A 139 16.67 6.64 -16.82
C PRO A 139 15.74 6.54 -15.59
N GLU A 140 15.05 7.65 -15.26
CA GLU A 140 14.12 7.77 -14.13
C GLU A 140 12.64 7.63 -14.53
N THR A 141 12.34 7.17 -15.74
CA THR A 141 10.96 7.11 -16.28
C THR A 141 9.99 6.38 -15.35
N VAL A 142 10.48 5.31 -14.74
CA VAL A 142 9.71 4.45 -13.83
C VAL A 142 9.24 5.27 -12.63
N LEU A 143 10.19 5.96 -11.98
CA LEU A 143 9.95 6.79 -10.80
C LEU A 143 8.97 7.92 -11.09
N LYS A 144 9.07 8.56 -12.26
CA LYS A 144 8.18 9.67 -12.64
C LYS A 144 6.76 9.22 -13.01
N ASN A 145 6.61 8.06 -13.65
CA ASN A 145 5.28 7.51 -13.94
C ASN A 145 4.58 7.07 -12.64
N GLN A 146 5.33 6.44 -11.74
CA GLN A 146 4.85 6.14 -10.39
C GLN A 146 4.46 7.40 -9.65
N GLU A 147 5.27 8.45 -9.79
CA GLU A 147 5.00 9.70 -9.11
C GLU A 147 3.66 10.32 -9.51
N MET A 148 3.40 10.30 -10.81
CA MET A 148 2.13 10.75 -11.40
C MET A 148 0.98 9.84 -11.03
N GLU A 149 1.18 8.51 -10.99
CA GLU A 149 0.17 7.55 -10.54
C GLU A 149 -0.27 7.84 -9.10
N PHE A 150 0.68 8.00 -8.18
CA PHE A 150 0.40 8.33 -6.78
C PHE A 150 -0.27 9.70 -6.65
N GLY A 151 0.16 10.69 -7.45
CA GLY A 151 -0.46 12.03 -7.45
C GLY A 151 -1.92 12.01 -7.92
N ARG A 152 -2.20 11.37 -9.05
CA ARG A 152 -3.54 11.32 -9.67
C ARG A 152 -4.52 10.46 -8.90
N ASN A 153 -4.04 9.34 -8.36
CA ASN A 153 -4.89 8.35 -7.71
C ASN A 153 -4.84 8.46 -6.18
N ARG A 154 -4.29 9.55 -5.62
CA ARG A 154 -4.12 9.74 -4.17
C ARG A 154 -5.40 9.45 -3.38
N GLU A 155 -6.53 9.99 -3.81
CA GLU A 155 -7.83 9.78 -3.17
C GLU A 155 -8.28 8.31 -3.22
N ARG A 156 -8.15 7.67 -4.39
CA ARG A 156 -8.46 6.26 -4.61
C ARG A 156 -7.60 5.34 -3.72
N LEU A 157 -6.30 5.63 -3.63
CA LEU A 157 -5.34 4.88 -2.80
C LEU A 157 -5.60 5.10 -1.30
N GLN A 158 -5.98 6.31 -0.89
CA GLN A 158 -6.39 6.60 0.49
C GLN A 158 -7.70 5.87 0.86
N PHE A 159 -8.67 5.83 -0.06
CA PHE A 159 -9.91 5.08 0.11
C PHE A 159 -9.68 3.57 0.26
N PHE A 160 -8.77 3.01 -0.53
CA PHE A 160 -8.31 1.64 -0.34
C PHE A 160 -7.63 1.43 1.01
N LYS A 161 -6.69 2.27 1.39
CA LYS A 161 -6.04 2.18 2.71
C LYS A 161 -7.04 2.29 3.87
N TRP A 162 -8.13 3.04 3.71
CA TRP A 162 -9.25 3.07 4.65
C TRP A 162 -10.01 1.73 4.64
N SER A 163 -10.33 1.22 3.45
CA SER A 163 -11.05 -0.05 3.26
C SER A 163 -10.35 -1.23 3.94
N SER A 164 -9.02 -1.36 3.82
CA SER A 164 -8.26 -2.45 4.49
C SER A 164 -8.23 -2.35 6.01
N LYS A 165 -8.49 -1.17 6.58
CA LYS A 165 -8.55 -0.99 8.04
C LYS A 165 -9.95 -1.23 8.60
N VAL A 166 -10.98 -0.94 7.80
CA VAL A 166 -12.38 -0.87 8.26
C VAL A 166 -13.14 -2.18 8.00
N PHE A 167 -12.70 -2.96 7.01
CA PHE A 167 -13.29 -4.25 6.69
C PHE A 167 -12.33 -5.39 7.02
N GLU A 168 -12.81 -6.39 7.74
CA GLU A 168 -12.05 -7.62 7.98
C GLU A 168 -11.98 -8.46 6.69
N ASN A 169 -10.98 -9.34 6.61
CA ASN A 169 -10.73 -10.20 5.45
C ASN A 169 -10.37 -9.45 4.15
N ILE A 170 -10.10 -8.13 4.19
CA ILE A 170 -9.58 -7.39 3.05
C ILE A 170 -8.07 -7.24 3.15
N SER A 171 -7.37 -7.63 2.09
CA SER A 171 -5.94 -7.38 1.90
C SER A 171 -5.73 -6.50 0.68
N ILE A 172 -4.81 -5.54 0.75
CA ILE A 172 -4.56 -4.60 -0.35
C ILE A 172 -3.12 -4.75 -0.78
N ILE A 173 -2.97 -5.07 -2.06
CA ILE A 173 -1.68 -5.15 -2.72
C ILE A 173 -1.40 -3.79 -3.35
N PRO A 174 -0.33 -3.10 -2.90
CA PRO A 174 -0.04 -1.74 -3.34
C PRO A 174 0.39 -1.71 -4.82
N PRO A 175 0.41 -0.50 -5.42
CA PRO A 175 0.99 -0.29 -6.74
C PRO A 175 2.38 -0.92 -6.89
N GLU A 176 2.77 -1.25 -8.12
CA GLU A 176 4.10 -1.77 -8.51
C GLU A 176 4.43 -3.20 -8.08
N THR A 177 3.58 -3.85 -7.28
CA THR A 177 3.83 -5.22 -6.83
C THR A 177 3.75 -6.24 -7.97
N GLY A 178 2.85 -6.03 -8.92
CA GLY A 178 2.61 -6.89 -10.07
C GLY A 178 1.17 -6.78 -10.55
N THR A 179 0.84 -7.40 -11.68
CA THR A 179 -0.56 -7.49 -12.12
C THR A 179 -1.36 -8.39 -11.19
N ALA A 180 -2.68 -8.15 -11.06
CA ALA A 180 -3.56 -8.91 -10.17
C ALA A 180 -3.41 -10.42 -10.38
N HIS A 181 -3.36 -10.89 -11.63
CA HIS A 181 -3.24 -12.32 -11.96
C HIS A 181 -1.88 -12.91 -11.63
N GLN A 182 -0.80 -12.15 -11.86
CA GLN A 182 0.54 -12.62 -11.54
C GLN A 182 0.75 -12.68 -10.02
N VAL A 183 0.35 -11.65 -9.30
CA VAL A 183 0.35 -11.64 -7.83
C VAL A 183 -0.55 -12.75 -7.29
N ASN A 184 -1.68 -13.01 -7.95
CA ASN A 184 -2.58 -14.09 -7.57
C ASN A 184 -1.89 -15.46 -7.67
N LEU A 185 -1.20 -15.75 -8.77
CA LEU A 185 -0.42 -16.99 -8.93
C LEU A 185 0.75 -17.09 -7.94
N GLU A 186 1.50 -16.01 -7.79
CA GLU A 186 2.82 -16.02 -7.13
C GLU A 186 2.74 -15.73 -5.62
N TYR A 187 1.62 -15.23 -5.10
CA TYR A 187 1.58 -14.86 -3.69
C TYR A 187 0.26 -15.18 -3.02
N LEU A 188 -0.87 -14.87 -3.68
CA LEU A 188 -2.19 -15.04 -3.08
C LEU A 188 -2.72 -16.47 -3.22
N SER A 189 -2.15 -17.31 -4.06
CA SER A 189 -2.62 -18.68 -4.25
C SER A 189 -2.24 -19.55 -3.04
N ARG A 190 -3.24 -20.21 -2.45
CA ARG A 190 -3.03 -21.11 -1.31
C ARG A 190 -2.99 -22.58 -1.73
N VAL A 191 -3.64 -22.92 -2.86
CA VAL A 191 -3.89 -24.30 -3.38
C VAL A 191 -4.75 -25.14 -2.45
N VAL A 192 -4.39 -25.20 -1.16
CA VAL A 192 -5.18 -25.76 -0.07
C VAL A 192 -5.23 -24.73 1.06
N PHE A 193 -6.43 -24.40 1.51
CA PHE A 193 -6.65 -23.58 2.70
C PHE A 193 -6.48 -24.44 3.95
N ASP A 194 -5.90 -23.84 4.99
CA ASP A 194 -5.82 -24.40 6.34
C ASP A 194 -6.33 -23.35 7.32
N VAL A 195 -7.63 -23.41 7.61
CA VAL A 195 -8.32 -22.45 8.47
C VAL A 195 -8.75 -23.15 9.74
N LYS A 196 -8.16 -22.78 10.88
CA LYS A 196 -8.44 -23.42 12.19
C LYS A 196 -8.27 -24.96 12.15
N ASN A 197 -7.20 -25.45 11.50
CA ASN A 197 -6.92 -26.87 11.27
C ASN A 197 -7.94 -27.59 10.38
N PHE A 198 -8.73 -26.85 9.60
CA PHE A 198 -9.66 -27.43 8.63
C PHE A 198 -9.15 -27.19 7.21
N LEU A 199 -8.99 -28.27 6.45
CA LEU A 199 -8.45 -28.27 5.09
C LEU A 199 -9.57 -28.28 4.06
N HIS A 200 -9.44 -27.41 3.05
CA HIS A 200 -10.29 -27.41 1.86
C HIS A 200 -9.54 -26.87 0.64
N PRO A 201 -9.97 -27.13 -0.60
CA PRO A 201 -9.30 -26.62 -1.80
C PRO A 201 -9.41 -25.10 -1.87
N ASP A 202 -8.38 -24.47 -2.42
CA ASP A 202 -8.46 -23.07 -2.87
C ASP A 202 -9.38 -22.98 -4.09
N SER A 203 -10.15 -21.90 -4.15
CA SER A 203 -11.00 -21.53 -5.26
C SER A 203 -11.28 -20.03 -5.20
N VAL A 204 -11.40 -19.39 -6.35
CA VAL A 204 -11.43 -17.93 -6.42
C VAL A 204 -12.34 -17.43 -7.51
N VAL A 205 -13.06 -16.35 -7.23
CA VAL A 205 -13.66 -15.52 -8.28
C VAL A 205 -13.07 -14.12 -8.22
N GLY A 206 -13.06 -13.44 -9.36
CA GLY A 206 -12.58 -12.08 -9.40
C GLY A 206 -13.27 -11.24 -10.45
N THR A 207 -13.12 -9.94 -10.34
CA THR A 207 -13.76 -8.94 -11.22
C THR A 207 -13.03 -8.74 -12.55
N ASP A 208 -12.34 -9.77 -13.02
CA ASP A 208 -11.52 -9.76 -14.23
C ASP A 208 -11.60 -11.11 -14.96
N SER A 209 -11.79 -11.08 -16.28
CA SER A 209 -11.97 -12.28 -17.12
C SER A 209 -10.80 -13.26 -17.09
N HIS A 210 -9.60 -12.74 -16.88
CA HIS A 210 -8.34 -13.50 -16.87
C HIS A 210 -8.00 -14.08 -15.49
N THR A 211 -8.91 -13.96 -14.51
CA THR A 211 -8.84 -14.72 -13.24
C THR A 211 -8.70 -16.23 -13.50
N THR A 212 -9.14 -16.69 -14.66
CA THR A 212 -8.97 -18.05 -15.17
C THR A 212 -7.51 -18.52 -15.24
N MET A 213 -6.52 -17.63 -15.22
CA MET A 213 -5.10 -17.96 -15.19
C MET A 213 -4.70 -18.90 -14.03
N VAL A 214 -5.32 -18.77 -12.85
CA VAL A 214 -5.03 -19.61 -11.67
C VAL A 214 -5.39 -21.08 -11.82
N ASN A 215 -6.24 -21.42 -12.79
CA ASN A 215 -6.60 -22.81 -13.07
C ASN A 215 -5.40 -23.64 -13.56
N GLY A 216 -4.34 -22.99 -14.07
CA GLY A 216 -3.07 -23.65 -14.39
C GLY A 216 -2.32 -24.21 -13.17
N LEU A 217 -2.63 -23.71 -11.96
CA LEU A 217 -2.15 -24.23 -10.67
C LEU A 217 -3.11 -25.24 -10.02
N GLY A 218 -4.22 -25.59 -10.68
CA GLY A 218 -5.25 -26.46 -10.12
C GLY A 218 -6.17 -25.78 -9.09
N ILE A 219 -6.26 -24.45 -9.14
CA ILE A 219 -7.19 -23.65 -8.33
C ILE A 219 -8.39 -23.32 -9.20
N LEU A 220 -9.60 -23.72 -8.78
CA LEU A 220 -10.81 -23.47 -9.57
C LEU A 220 -11.19 -21.98 -9.48
N GLY A 221 -11.12 -21.25 -10.59
CA GLY A 221 -11.52 -19.85 -10.61
C GLY A 221 -11.78 -19.21 -11.96
N TRP A 222 -12.61 -18.17 -11.98
CA TRP A 222 -12.99 -17.44 -13.19
C TRP A 222 -13.46 -16.02 -12.88
N GLY A 223 -13.61 -15.22 -13.94
CA GLY A 223 -14.07 -13.83 -13.84
C GLY A 223 -15.60 -13.72 -13.72
N VAL A 224 -16.07 -12.87 -12.81
CA VAL A 224 -17.49 -12.53 -12.62
C VAL A 224 -17.67 -11.00 -12.53
N GLY A 225 -18.91 -10.50 -12.58
CA GLY A 225 -19.19 -9.08 -12.44
C GLY A 225 -18.95 -8.56 -11.02
N GLY A 226 -18.94 -7.22 -10.88
CA GLY A 226 -18.77 -6.55 -9.59
C GLY A 226 -19.85 -6.94 -8.57
N ILE A 227 -21.11 -6.92 -8.99
CA ILE A 227 -22.27 -7.23 -8.14
C ILE A 227 -22.23 -8.69 -7.68
N GLU A 228 -21.92 -9.64 -8.58
CA GLU A 228 -21.76 -11.05 -8.20
C GLU A 228 -20.61 -11.23 -7.21
N THR A 229 -19.51 -10.47 -7.40
CA THR A 229 -18.38 -10.49 -6.48
C THR A 229 -18.76 -9.95 -5.11
N GLU A 230 -19.50 -8.84 -5.05
CA GLU A 230 -20.01 -8.27 -3.80
C GLU A 230 -20.95 -9.24 -3.07
N ALA A 231 -21.83 -9.92 -3.81
CA ALA A 231 -22.71 -10.93 -3.24
C ALA A 231 -21.91 -12.09 -2.61
N VAL A 232 -20.85 -12.56 -3.28
CA VAL A 232 -19.91 -13.55 -2.72
C VAL A 232 -19.21 -13.02 -1.49
N MET A 233 -18.75 -11.76 -1.53
CA MET A 233 -18.15 -11.11 -0.37
C MET A 233 -19.14 -11.04 0.79
N LEU A 234 -20.45 -10.88 0.57
CA LEU A 234 -21.48 -10.94 1.62
C LEU A 234 -21.83 -12.37 2.07
N GLY A 235 -21.20 -13.39 1.49
CA GLY A 235 -21.39 -14.80 1.83
C GLY A 235 -22.50 -15.50 1.03
N MET A 236 -23.02 -14.88 -0.04
CA MET A 236 -23.95 -15.53 -0.95
C MET A 236 -23.22 -16.47 -1.92
N PRO A 237 -23.75 -17.67 -2.21
CA PRO A 237 -23.20 -18.52 -3.25
C PRO A 237 -23.42 -17.91 -4.65
N LEU A 238 -22.49 -18.14 -5.55
CA LEU A 238 -22.73 -17.96 -6.98
C LEU A 238 -23.65 -19.05 -7.48
N THR A 239 -24.60 -18.69 -8.33
CA THR A 239 -25.43 -19.67 -9.03
C THR A 239 -24.83 -19.92 -10.40
N LEU A 240 -24.52 -21.18 -10.70
CA LEU A 240 -24.09 -21.59 -12.03
C LEU A 240 -24.97 -22.71 -12.56
N THR A 241 -25.29 -22.68 -13.86
CA THR A 241 -25.78 -23.88 -14.53
C THR A 241 -24.65 -24.90 -14.53
N LEU A 242 -24.91 -26.11 -14.04
CA LEU A 242 -23.91 -27.16 -13.90
C LEU A 242 -23.28 -27.45 -15.29
N PRO A 243 -21.99 -27.14 -15.52
CA PRO A 243 -21.45 -27.02 -16.87
C PRO A 243 -21.04 -28.37 -17.45
N GLU A 244 -21.09 -28.52 -18.77
CA GLU A 244 -20.35 -29.59 -19.45
C GLU A 244 -18.84 -29.40 -19.29
N VAL A 245 -18.10 -30.50 -19.34
CA VAL A 245 -16.63 -30.51 -19.21
C VAL A 245 -16.04 -31.21 -20.43
N VAL A 246 -15.29 -30.45 -21.22
CA VAL A 246 -14.54 -30.93 -22.38
C VAL A 246 -13.14 -31.35 -21.93
N GLY A 247 -12.82 -32.64 -22.03
CA GLY A 247 -11.48 -33.15 -21.79
C GLY A 247 -10.57 -32.82 -22.97
N CYS A 248 -9.50 -32.07 -22.73
CA CYS A 248 -8.47 -31.78 -23.73
C CYS A 248 -7.26 -32.70 -23.48
N GLU A 249 -7.13 -33.75 -24.29
CA GLU A 249 -6.05 -34.72 -24.20
C GLU A 249 -4.81 -34.20 -24.95
N LEU A 250 -3.74 -33.90 -24.19
CA LEU A 250 -2.46 -33.52 -24.75
C LEU A 250 -1.61 -34.78 -24.94
N THR A 251 -1.13 -35.01 -26.16
CA THR A 251 -0.33 -36.20 -26.53
C THR A 251 0.96 -35.80 -27.26
N GLY A 252 1.89 -36.74 -27.40
CA GLY A 252 3.17 -36.52 -28.07
C GLY A 252 4.14 -35.66 -27.27
N THR A 253 5.20 -35.20 -27.93
CA THR A 253 6.28 -34.39 -27.34
C THR A 253 6.38 -33.02 -28.01
N VAL A 254 6.61 -31.99 -27.21
CA VAL A 254 6.78 -30.61 -27.69
C VAL A 254 8.05 -30.51 -28.54
N SER A 255 7.97 -29.80 -29.68
CA SER A 255 9.14 -29.50 -30.51
C SER A 255 10.21 -28.72 -29.73
N PRO A 256 11.52 -29.00 -29.89
CA PRO A 256 12.59 -28.24 -29.22
C PRO A 256 12.57 -26.73 -29.48
N PHE A 257 12.01 -26.31 -30.63
CA PHE A 257 11.90 -24.91 -31.03
C PHE A 257 10.55 -24.28 -30.66
N ALA A 258 9.56 -25.08 -30.27
CA ALA A 258 8.25 -24.56 -29.90
C ALA A 258 8.32 -23.90 -28.52
N THR A 259 7.79 -22.69 -28.46
CA THR A 259 7.67 -21.90 -27.23
C THR A 259 6.29 -22.11 -26.60
N SER A 260 6.13 -21.66 -25.35
CA SER A 260 4.84 -21.66 -24.65
C SER A 260 3.73 -20.97 -25.47
N ILE A 261 4.09 -19.94 -26.23
CA ILE A 261 3.17 -19.20 -27.09
C ILE A 261 2.69 -20.05 -28.26
N ASP A 262 3.58 -20.80 -28.90
CA ASP A 262 3.21 -21.71 -30.00
C ASP A 262 2.23 -22.77 -29.52
N ILE A 263 2.47 -23.30 -28.30
CA ILE A 263 1.58 -24.27 -27.66
C ILE A 263 0.20 -23.66 -27.43
N VAL A 264 0.15 -22.51 -26.76
CA VAL A 264 -1.11 -21.84 -26.39
C VAL A 264 -1.91 -21.45 -27.64
N LEU A 265 -1.27 -20.84 -28.64
CA LEU A 265 -1.94 -20.43 -29.87
C LEU A 265 -2.44 -21.60 -30.72
N SER A 266 -1.80 -22.77 -30.62
CA SER A 266 -2.25 -24.00 -31.24
C SER A 266 -3.43 -24.60 -30.47
N VAL A 267 -3.33 -24.71 -29.14
CA VAL A 267 -4.40 -25.20 -28.26
C VAL A 267 -5.66 -24.35 -28.41
N THR A 268 -5.55 -23.02 -28.33
CA THR A 268 -6.65 -22.07 -28.53
C THR A 268 -7.35 -22.27 -29.89
N LYS A 269 -6.59 -22.54 -30.96
CA LYS A 269 -7.16 -22.82 -32.28
C LYS A 269 -8.01 -24.09 -32.26
N HIS A 270 -7.48 -25.19 -31.71
CA HIS A 270 -8.19 -26.47 -31.66
C HIS A 270 -9.43 -26.39 -30.76
N LEU A 271 -9.34 -25.71 -29.62
CA LEU A 271 -10.47 -25.52 -28.70
C LEU A 271 -11.58 -24.66 -29.33
N ARG A 272 -11.24 -23.58 -30.04
CA ARG A 272 -12.23 -22.81 -30.82
C ARG A 272 -12.95 -23.66 -31.88
N GLN A 273 -12.21 -24.52 -32.57
CA GLN A 273 -12.78 -25.43 -33.56
C GLN A 273 -13.69 -26.50 -32.94
N ALA A 274 -13.49 -26.81 -31.66
CA ALA A 274 -14.24 -27.82 -30.92
C ALA A 274 -15.49 -27.29 -30.20
N ASP A 275 -15.84 -26.01 -30.37
CA ASP A 275 -17.03 -25.35 -29.79
C ASP A 275 -17.15 -25.55 -28.27
N VAL A 276 -16.15 -25.04 -27.55
CA VAL A 276 -16.08 -25.11 -26.08
C VAL A 276 -16.79 -23.95 -25.37
N ALA A 277 -17.57 -23.15 -26.12
CA ALA A 277 -18.22 -21.96 -25.58
C ALA A 277 -19.20 -22.29 -24.45
N GLY A 278 -19.10 -21.62 -23.31
CA GLY A 278 -19.97 -21.85 -22.15
C GLY A 278 -19.72 -23.17 -21.40
N LYS A 279 -18.64 -23.90 -21.74
CA LYS A 279 -18.26 -25.17 -21.09
C LYS A 279 -16.99 -25.00 -20.25
N PHE A 280 -16.72 -25.95 -19.38
CA PHE A 280 -15.40 -26.11 -18.76
C PHE A 280 -14.50 -26.89 -19.70
N VAL A 281 -13.21 -26.59 -19.69
CA VAL A 281 -12.17 -27.40 -20.33
C VAL A 281 -11.29 -27.98 -19.23
N GLU A 282 -10.93 -29.25 -19.32
CA GLU A 282 -10.01 -29.89 -18.37
C GLU A 282 -8.91 -30.61 -19.14
N PHE A 283 -7.64 -30.30 -18.84
CA PHE A 283 -6.50 -30.86 -19.55
C PHE A 283 -6.03 -32.16 -18.90
N PHE A 284 -5.77 -33.18 -19.74
CA PHE A 284 -5.27 -34.47 -19.32
C PHE A 284 -4.37 -35.09 -20.41
N GLY A 285 -3.87 -36.31 -20.17
CA GLY A 285 -3.02 -37.03 -21.11
C GLY A 285 -1.51 -36.89 -20.86
N SER A 286 -0.72 -37.71 -21.57
CA SER A 286 0.73 -37.85 -21.35
C SER A 286 1.55 -36.60 -21.68
N GLY A 287 0.98 -35.66 -22.42
CA GLY A 287 1.60 -34.39 -22.78
C GLY A 287 1.61 -33.37 -21.64
N VAL A 288 0.72 -33.48 -20.65
CA VAL A 288 0.55 -32.46 -19.59
C VAL A 288 1.75 -32.39 -18.65
N SER A 289 2.39 -33.53 -18.35
CA SER A 289 3.57 -33.59 -17.49
C SER A 289 4.81 -32.90 -18.09
N GLN A 290 4.81 -32.66 -19.40
CA GLN A 290 5.87 -31.93 -20.10
C GLN A 290 5.68 -30.40 -20.09
N LEU A 291 4.52 -29.92 -19.63
CA LEU A 291 4.21 -28.49 -19.55
C LEU A 291 4.55 -27.95 -18.17
N SER A 292 5.34 -26.88 -18.13
CA SER A 292 5.64 -26.16 -16.89
C SER A 292 4.37 -25.50 -16.33
N VAL A 293 4.40 -25.08 -15.06
CA VAL A 293 3.29 -24.26 -14.52
C VAL A 293 3.08 -22.99 -15.36
N ALA A 294 4.15 -22.34 -15.83
CA ALA A 294 4.05 -21.17 -16.70
C ALA A 294 3.34 -21.49 -18.04
N ASP A 295 3.61 -22.65 -18.64
CA ASP A 295 2.87 -23.10 -19.84
C ASP A 295 1.38 -23.26 -19.53
N ARG A 296 1.06 -23.96 -18.43
CA ARG A 296 -0.32 -24.26 -18.01
C ARG A 296 -1.11 -23.00 -17.70
N THR A 297 -0.52 -22.07 -16.95
CA THR A 297 -1.17 -20.79 -16.61
C THR A 297 -1.32 -19.91 -17.85
N THR A 298 -0.39 -19.94 -18.81
CA THR A 298 -0.55 -19.23 -20.09
C THR A 298 -1.73 -19.80 -20.91
N ILE A 299 -1.89 -21.12 -20.94
CA ILE A 299 -3.03 -21.77 -21.62
C ILE A 299 -4.34 -21.42 -20.89
N ALA A 300 -4.32 -21.45 -19.56
CA ALA A 300 -5.46 -21.15 -18.72
C ALA A 300 -5.90 -19.69 -18.83
N ASN A 301 -4.93 -18.77 -18.92
CA ASN A 301 -5.15 -17.34 -19.10
C ASN A 301 -5.92 -17.04 -20.40
N MET A 302 -5.62 -17.75 -21.49
CA MET A 302 -6.30 -17.53 -22.78
C MET A 302 -7.72 -18.13 -22.87
N CYS A 303 -8.32 -18.52 -21.73
CA CYS A 303 -9.65 -19.09 -21.69
C CYS A 303 -10.75 -18.23 -22.32
N PRO A 304 -10.84 -16.91 -22.02
CA PRO A 304 -11.82 -16.03 -22.64
C PRO A 304 -11.73 -16.03 -24.17
N GLU A 305 -10.54 -16.20 -24.73
CA GLU A 305 -10.29 -16.15 -26.16
C GLU A 305 -10.87 -17.37 -26.90
N TYR A 306 -10.95 -18.56 -26.29
CA TYR A 306 -11.64 -19.71 -26.89
C TYR A 306 -13.06 -19.93 -26.37
N GLY A 307 -13.58 -19.03 -25.54
CA GLY A 307 -15.00 -18.93 -25.16
C GLY A 307 -15.44 -19.88 -24.04
N ALA A 308 -14.53 -20.69 -23.49
CA ALA A 308 -14.82 -21.53 -22.34
C ALA A 308 -14.99 -20.66 -21.07
N ILE A 309 -15.75 -21.16 -20.09
CA ILE A 309 -15.92 -20.47 -18.80
C ILE A 309 -14.61 -20.50 -18.00
N LEU A 310 -13.94 -21.66 -18.00
CA LEU A 310 -12.61 -21.85 -17.43
C LEU A 310 -11.90 -23.04 -18.08
N SER A 311 -10.59 -23.13 -17.88
CA SER A 311 -9.77 -24.23 -18.36
C SER A 311 -8.77 -24.72 -17.31
N PHE A 312 -8.92 -25.98 -16.90
CA PHE A 312 -8.40 -26.50 -15.64
C PHE A 312 -7.28 -27.52 -15.81
N PHE A 313 -6.20 -27.35 -15.05
CA PHE A 313 -5.11 -28.31 -14.92
C PHE A 313 -5.12 -28.89 -13.50
N PRO A 314 -5.43 -30.17 -13.29
CA PRO A 314 -5.38 -30.78 -11.97
C PRO A 314 -4.00 -30.66 -11.31
N VAL A 315 -3.97 -30.54 -9.98
CA VAL A 315 -2.73 -30.47 -9.20
C VAL A 315 -1.94 -31.77 -9.35
N ASP A 316 -0.67 -31.67 -9.73
CA ASP A 316 0.24 -32.81 -9.90
C ASP A 316 1.64 -32.54 -9.31
N ASN A 317 2.60 -33.42 -9.59
CA ASN A 317 4.00 -33.27 -9.17
C ASN A 317 4.65 -31.98 -9.70
N VAL A 318 4.29 -31.52 -10.90
CA VAL A 318 4.82 -30.28 -11.48
C VAL A 318 4.33 -29.08 -10.67
N THR A 319 3.07 -29.08 -10.26
CA THR A 319 2.52 -28.05 -9.36
C THR A 319 3.20 -28.07 -7.99
N LEU A 320 3.39 -29.24 -7.36
CA LEU A 320 4.09 -29.32 -6.06
C LEU A 320 5.54 -28.83 -6.14
N LYS A 321 6.25 -29.17 -7.22
CA LYS A 321 7.61 -28.71 -7.49
C LYS A 321 7.65 -27.18 -7.60
N HIS A 322 6.70 -26.59 -8.33
CA HIS A 322 6.55 -25.15 -8.42
C HIS A 322 6.27 -24.50 -7.05
N LEU A 323 5.33 -25.05 -6.26
CA LEU A 323 5.01 -24.53 -4.92
C LEU A 323 6.21 -24.55 -3.96
N LYS A 324 7.05 -25.59 -4.06
CA LYS A 324 8.31 -25.67 -3.30
C LYS A 324 9.25 -24.52 -3.65
N HIS A 325 9.41 -24.24 -4.93
CA HIS A 325 10.23 -23.11 -5.39
C HIS A 325 9.58 -21.76 -5.04
N ALA A 326 8.25 -21.71 -4.98
CA ALA A 326 7.47 -20.56 -4.55
C ALA A 326 7.60 -20.23 -3.05
N GLY A 327 8.41 -20.98 -2.30
CA GLY A 327 8.67 -20.73 -0.88
C GLY A 327 7.65 -21.34 0.07
N PHE A 328 6.84 -22.30 -0.38
CA PHE A 328 6.05 -23.14 0.54
C PHE A 328 7.00 -24.02 1.34
N ASP A 329 6.89 -23.97 2.67
CA ASP A 329 7.72 -24.82 3.53
C ASP A 329 7.36 -26.29 3.36
N LYS A 330 8.30 -27.16 3.76
CA LYS A 330 8.19 -28.60 3.59
C LYS A 330 6.96 -29.18 4.31
N ALA A 331 6.64 -28.69 5.50
CA ALA A 331 5.51 -29.20 6.29
C ALA A 331 4.17 -28.85 5.61
N ARG A 332 4.03 -27.62 5.11
CA ARG A 332 2.86 -27.18 4.35
C ARG A 332 2.68 -27.99 3.06
N LEU A 333 3.76 -28.30 2.35
CA LEU A 333 3.71 -29.13 1.15
C LEU A 333 3.27 -30.57 1.47
N GLU A 334 3.82 -31.16 2.53
CA GLU A 334 3.45 -32.51 2.98
C GLU A 334 1.95 -32.60 3.34
N VAL A 335 1.42 -31.60 4.07
CA VAL A 335 -0.02 -31.50 4.37
C VAL A 335 -0.85 -31.31 3.10
N THR A 336 -0.42 -30.42 2.21
CA THR A 336 -1.11 -30.13 0.94
C THR A 336 -1.24 -31.38 0.07
N GLU A 337 -0.13 -32.09 -0.13
CA GLU A 337 -0.09 -33.32 -0.91
C GLU A 337 -0.95 -34.42 -0.28
N ALA A 338 -0.83 -34.63 1.04
CA ALA A 338 -1.59 -35.64 1.76
C ALA A 338 -3.10 -35.37 1.68
N TYR A 339 -3.53 -34.12 1.87
CA TYR A 339 -4.94 -33.72 1.74
C TYR A 339 -5.45 -33.94 0.31
N LEU A 340 -4.77 -33.42 -0.70
CA LEU A 340 -5.19 -33.56 -2.10
C LEU A 340 -5.28 -35.02 -2.53
N LYS A 341 -4.40 -35.89 -2.02
CA LYS A 341 -4.50 -37.34 -2.23
C LYS A 341 -5.72 -37.94 -1.52
N ALA A 342 -5.97 -37.58 -0.26
CA ALA A 342 -7.11 -38.08 0.51
C ALA A 342 -8.47 -37.74 -0.14
N VAL A 343 -8.61 -36.53 -0.69
CA VAL A 343 -9.82 -36.11 -1.42
C VAL A 343 -9.79 -36.41 -2.93
N LYS A 344 -8.76 -37.14 -3.42
CA LYS A 344 -8.55 -37.47 -4.85
C LYS A 344 -8.59 -36.26 -5.79
N LEU A 345 -8.03 -35.13 -5.35
CA LEU A 345 -7.76 -33.94 -6.18
C LEU A 345 -6.30 -33.88 -6.69
N PHE A 346 -5.45 -34.81 -6.25
CA PHE A 346 -4.10 -34.97 -6.77
C PHE A 346 -4.09 -35.88 -8.01
N ARG A 347 -3.48 -35.44 -9.11
CA ARG A 347 -3.34 -36.19 -10.36
C ARG A 347 -1.95 -36.80 -10.45
N ASN A 348 -1.90 -38.10 -10.73
CA ASN A 348 -0.66 -38.81 -11.02
C ASN A 348 -0.71 -39.41 -12.43
N TYR A 349 -0.04 -38.74 -13.37
CA TYR A 349 0.05 -39.13 -14.78
C TYR A 349 0.93 -40.38 -15.03
N GLU A 350 1.73 -40.82 -14.04
CA GLU A 350 2.55 -42.04 -14.14
C GLU A 350 1.79 -43.29 -13.72
N SER A 351 0.72 -43.13 -12.93
CA SER A 351 -0.13 -44.23 -12.51
C SER A 351 -1.23 -44.51 -13.53
N SER A 352 -1.56 -45.79 -13.77
CA SER A 352 -2.67 -46.25 -14.61
C SER A 352 -4.06 -45.98 -13.97
N SER A 353 -4.21 -44.83 -13.31
CA SER A 353 -5.46 -44.39 -12.72
C SER A 353 -6.52 -44.18 -13.82
N ARG A 354 -7.76 -44.54 -13.52
CA ARG A 354 -8.90 -44.33 -14.43
C ARG A 354 -9.05 -42.83 -14.69
N GLU A 355 -9.10 -42.46 -15.98
CA GLU A 355 -9.37 -41.07 -16.39
C GLU A 355 -10.81 -40.66 -16.01
N PRO A 356 -11.04 -39.36 -15.70
CA PRO A 356 -12.39 -38.85 -15.52
C PRO A 356 -13.27 -39.04 -16.76
N GLU A 357 -14.58 -39.10 -16.56
CA GLU A 357 -15.54 -39.14 -17.66
C GLU A 357 -15.87 -37.71 -18.11
N TYR A 358 -15.47 -37.36 -19.33
CA TYR A 358 -15.75 -36.05 -19.92
C TYR A 358 -17.04 -36.04 -20.76
N SER A 359 -17.62 -34.87 -21.00
CA SER A 359 -18.77 -34.68 -21.89
C SER A 359 -18.36 -34.89 -23.35
N GLN A 360 -17.17 -34.40 -23.69
CA GLN A 360 -16.53 -34.50 -24.99
C GLN A 360 -15.01 -34.59 -24.77
N VAL A 361 -14.29 -35.26 -25.67
CA VAL A 361 -12.83 -35.28 -25.67
C VAL A 361 -12.29 -34.66 -26.96
N VAL A 362 -11.30 -33.77 -26.82
CA VAL A 362 -10.55 -33.15 -27.91
C VAL A 362 -9.10 -33.56 -27.77
N GLN A 363 -8.49 -34.09 -28.83
CA GLN A 363 -7.09 -34.49 -28.81
C GLN A 363 -6.22 -33.43 -29.48
N VAL A 364 -5.13 -33.04 -28.82
CA VAL A 364 -4.12 -32.12 -29.34
C VAL A 364 -2.75 -32.77 -29.26
N SER A 365 -2.09 -32.94 -30.42
CA SER A 365 -0.73 -33.48 -30.49
C SER A 365 0.29 -32.35 -30.37
N LEU A 366 1.08 -32.37 -29.29
CA LEU A 366 2.17 -31.43 -29.05
C LEU A 366 3.26 -31.54 -30.12
N SER A 367 3.44 -32.71 -30.74
CA SER A 367 4.41 -32.92 -31.82
C SER A 367 4.02 -32.27 -33.14
N SER A 368 2.75 -31.91 -33.31
CA SER A 368 2.28 -31.15 -34.49
C SER A 368 2.50 -29.64 -34.38
N ILE A 369 2.93 -29.17 -33.20
CA ILE A 369 3.10 -27.74 -32.90
C ILE A 369 4.47 -27.30 -33.41
N ILE A 370 4.47 -26.43 -34.41
CA ILE A 370 5.65 -25.80 -34.99
C ILE A 370 5.67 -24.30 -34.65
N PRO A 371 6.85 -23.65 -34.62
CA PRO A 371 6.94 -22.21 -34.42
C PRO A 371 6.31 -21.41 -35.56
N TYR A 372 5.56 -20.36 -35.22
CA TYR A 372 4.96 -19.45 -36.20
C TYR A 372 5.38 -17.99 -35.97
N VAL A 373 5.42 -17.23 -37.05
CA VAL A 373 5.32 -15.76 -37.04
C VAL A 373 3.99 -15.33 -37.65
N SER A 374 3.52 -14.11 -37.38
CA SER A 374 2.31 -13.57 -38.00
C SER A 374 2.58 -12.26 -38.72
N GLY A 375 2.19 -12.13 -39.99
CA GLY A 375 2.49 -10.97 -40.82
C GLY A 375 2.29 -11.21 -42.32
N PRO A 376 2.65 -10.24 -43.18
CA PRO A 376 3.34 -8.99 -42.86
C PRO A 376 2.44 -7.82 -42.42
N LYS A 377 1.11 -7.91 -42.50
CA LYS A 377 0.22 -6.76 -42.25
C LYS A 377 -0.95 -7.03 -41.29
N ARG A 378 -1.20 -8.30 -40.91
CA ARG A 378 -2.24 -8.66 -39.94
C ARG A 378 -1.79 -9.78 -39.02
N SER A 379 -2.40 -9.86 -37.84
CA SER A 379 -2.04 -10.79 -36.78
C SER A 379 -2.59 -12.20 -37.00
N GLN A 380 -3.66 -12.35 -37.79
CA GLN A 380 -4.23 -13.65 -38.16
C GLN A 380 -3.42 -14.37 -39.26
N ASP A 381 -2.52 -13.68 -39.97
CA ASP A 381 -1.78 -14.21 -41.10
C ASP A 381 -0.55 -14.99 -40.62
N ARG A 382 -0.76 -16.24 -40.19
CA ARG A 382 0.31 -17.10 -39.66
C ARG A 382 1.20 -17.65 -40.77
N VAL A 383 2.50 -17.66 -40.52
CA VAL A 383 3.55 -18.21 -41.38
C VAL A 383 4.45 -19.09 -40.51
N ALA A 384 4.62 -20.35 -40.89
CA ALA A 384 5.54 -21.23 -40.18
C ALA A 384 6.97 -20.71 -40.35
N VAL A 385 7.78 -20.77 -39.28
CA VAL A 385 9.14 -20.18 -39.29
C VAL A 385 10.01 -20.76 -40.42
N ASN A 386 9.89 -22.06 -40.71
CA ASN A 386 10.60 -22.72 -41.82
C ASN A 386 10.12 -22.29 -43.22
N ASN A 387 8.93 -21.69 -43.33
CA ASN A 387 8.37 -21.20 -44.60
C ASN A 387 8.50 -19.68 -44.75
N MET A 388 9.10 -18.98 -43.78
CA MET A 388 9.11 -17.52 -43.75
C MET A 388 9.78 -16.94 -45.00
N LYS A 389 10.96 -17.45 -45.38
CA LYS A 389 11.70 -17.00 -46.57
C LYS A 389 10.84 -17.10 -47.84
N SER A 390 10.20 -18.24 -48.05
CA SER A 390 9.32 -18.46 -49.21
C SER A 390 8.04 -17.61 -49.19
N ASP A 391 7.42 -17.41 -48.01
CA ASP A 391 6.20 -16.59 -47.88
C ASP A 391 6.52 -15.11 -48.15
N PHE A 392 7.65 -14.60 -47.64
CA PHE A 392 8.08 -13.22 -47.91
C PHE A 392 8.38 -12.99 -49.40
N GLN A 393 9.07 -13.93 -50.05
CA GLN A 393 9.33 -13.85 -51.49
C GLN A 393 8.04 -13.86 -52.31
N ALA A 394 7.06 -14.69 -51.94
CA ALA A 394 5.73 -14.65 -52.55
C ALA A 394 5.04 -13.29 -52.33
N CYS A 395 5.16 -12.72 -51.13
CA CYS A 395 4.59 -11.41 -50.81
C CYS A 395 5.18 -10.27 -51.66
N LEU A 396 6.44 -10.36 -52.11
CA LEU A 396 7.02 -9.36 -53.01
C LEU A 396 6.31 -9.33 -54.36
N ASN A 397 5.94 -10.49 -54.91
CA ASN A 397 5.30 -10.61 -56.23
C ASN A 397 3.78 -10.35 -56.19
N GLU A 398 3.11 -10.71 -55.09
CA GLU A 398 1.67 -10.60 -54.96
C GLU A 398 1.13 -9.17 -55.12
N LYS A 399 -0.10 -9.06 -55.63
CA LYS A 399 -0.76 -7.75 -55.85
C LYS A 399 -0.86 -6.99 -54.55
N SER A 400 -0.73 -5.66 -54.62
CA SER A 400 -0.77 -4.81 -53.42
C SER A 400 -2.03 -5.09 -52.61
N GLY A 401 -1.82 -5.51 -51.37
CA GLY A 401 -2.88 -6.04 -50.53
C GLY A 401 -2.32 -6.47 -49.18
N VAL A 402 -3.01 -7.40 -48.54
CA VAL A 402 -2.67 -7.81 -47.17
C VAL A 402 -1.39 -8.65 -47.11
N LYS A 403 -1.17 -9.50 -48.11
CA LYS A 403 0.02 -10.35 -48.29
C LYS A 403 0.81 -9.99 -49.56
N GLY A 404 0.69 -8.77 -50.06
CA GLY A 404 1.31 -8.38 -51.32
C GLY A 404 1.88 -6.96 -51.32
N PHE A 405 3.06 -6.80 -51.91
CA PHE A 405 3.79 -5.54 -52.05
C PHE A 405 3.91 -5.06 -53.50
N GLN A 406 3.66 -5.93 -54.48
CA GLN A 406 3.69 -5.64 -55.91
C GLN A 406 5.03 -5.03 -56.39
N ILE A 407 6.14 -5.68 -56.04
CA ILE A 407 7.48 -5.35 -56.49
C ILE A 407 7.79 -6.10 -57.79
N ALA A 408 8.16 -5.35 -58.84
CA ALA A 408 8.53 -5.90 -60.15
C ALA A 408 9.68 -6.92 -60.02
N ALA A 409 9.63 -8.01 -60.78
CA ALA A 409 10.57 -9.13 -60.67
C ALA A 409 12.04 -8.68 -60.81
N GLU A 410 12.33 -7.74 -61.70
CA GLU A 410 13.67 -7.17 -61.88
C GLU A 410 14.20 -6.40 -60.66
N LYS A 411 13.32 -5.90 -59.79
CA LYS A 411 13.68 -5.12 -58.58
C LYS A 411 13.72 -5.94 -57.30
N GLN A 412 13.22 -7.17 -57.29
CA GLN A 412 13.12 -7.99 -56.07
C GLN A 412 14.48 -8.31 -55.44
N ASN A 413 15.57 -8.22 -56.21
CA ASN A 413 16.94 -8.40 -55.75
C ASN A 413 17.70 -7.08 -55.57
N ASP A 414 17.02 -5.93 -55.54
CA ASP A 414 17.65 -4.63 -55.37
C ASP A 414 18.39 -4.54 -54.03
N VAL A 415 19.56 -3.90 -54.08
CA VAL A 415 20.43 -3.67 -52.93
C VAL A 415 20.88 -2.21 -52.91
N VAL A 416 20.64 -1.54 -51.79
CA VAL A 416 21.02 -0.14 -51.57
C VAL A 416 22.19 -0.08 -50.58
N PRO A 417 23.36 0.46 -50.99
CA PRO A 417 24.45 0.72 -50.05
C PRO A 417 24.09 1.90 -49.15
N VAL A 418 24.44 1.82 -47.87
CA VAL A 418 24.24 2.89 -46.89
C VAL A 418 25.45 3.02 -45.97
N GLN A 419 25.89 4.25 -45.76
CA GLN A 419 26.93 4.59 -44.80
C GLN A 419 26.28 4.88 -43.45
N TYR A 420 26.68 4.15 -42.40
CA TYR A 420 26.17 4.34 -41.05
C TYR A 420 27.30 4.12 -40.04
N GLU A 421 27.52 5.09 -39.15
CA GLU A 421 28.57 5.05 -38.11
C GLU A 421 29.96 4.63 -38.65
N GLY A 422 30.36 5.18 -39.80
CA GLY A 422 31.67 4.93 -40.41
C GLY A 422 31.83 3.59 -41.12
N ASN A 423 30.77 2.78 -41.23
CA ASN A 423 30.77 1.50 -41.92
C ASN A 423 29.75 1.47 -43.07
N GLU A 424 30.06 0.71 -44.11
CA GLU A 424 29.16 0.48 -45.25
C GLU A 424 28.28 -0.76 -45.01
N TYR A 425 26.97 -0.59 -45.13
CA TYR A 425 25.98 -1.66 -45.05
C TYR A 425 25.19 -1.77 -46.35
N LYS A 426 24.56 -2.93 -46.57
CA LYS A 426 23.72 -3.22 -47.74
C LYS A 426 22.31 -3.54 -47.29
N LEU A 427 21.34 -2.72 -47.70
CA LEU A 427 19.92 -2.93 -47.46
C LEU A 427 19.28 -3.60 -48.68
N SER A 428 18.55 -4.68 -48.46
CA SER A 428 17.77 -5.40 -49.48
C SER A 428 16.35 -5.62 -48.99
N HIS A 429 15.45 -6.05 -49.87
CA HIS A 429 14.09 -6.44 -49.46
C HIS A 429 14.14 -7.44 -48.31
N GLY A 430 13.27 -7.26 -47.31
CA GLY A 430 13.23 -8.15 -46.14
C GLY A 430 14.29 -7.85 -45.08
N CYS A 431 15.11 -6.80 -45.24
CA CYS A 431 16.03 -6.38 -44.19
C CYS A 431 15.27 -6.04 -42.91
N VAL A 432 15.75 -6.55 -41.78
CA VAL A 432 15.21 -6.19 -40.47
C VAL A 432 15.81 -4.85 -40.09
N VAL A 433 14.96 -3.87 -39.80
CA VAL A 433 15.38 -2.53 -39.36
C VAL A 433 14.85 -2.18 -37.98
N ILE A 434 13.85 -2.91 -37.48
CA ILE A 434 13.32 -2.80 -36.13
C ILE A 434 13.16 -4.21 -35.57
N ALA A 435 13.67 -4.45 -34.36
CA ALA A 435 13.50 -5.69 -33.61
C ALA A 435 13.13 -5.39 -32.16
N ALA A 436 11.88 -5.63 -31.78
CA ALA A 436 11.34 -5.14 -30.50
C ALA A 436 10.77 -6.28 -29.65
N VAL A 437 11.41 -6.59 -28.53
CA VAL A 437 10.86 -7.52 -27.52
C VAL A 437 9.96 -6.74 -26.58
N ILE A 438 8.65 -6.88 -26.73
CA ILE A 438 7.59 -6.04 -26.14
C ILE A 438 6.35 -6.85 -25.71
N SER A 439 5.38 -6.17 -25.06
CA SER A 439 3.98 -6.60 -24.78
C SER A 439 3.68 -7.38 -23.49
N CYS A 440 2.52 -7.11 -22.87
CA CYS A 440 1.95 -7.82 -21.71
C CYS A 440 1.57 -9.27 -22.00
N THR A 441 1.28 -9.63 -23.26
CA THR A 441 0.87 -11.01 -23.63
C THR A 441 2.04 -11.99 -23.65
N ASN A 442 3.23 -11.54 -24.06
CA ASN A 442 4.42 -12.39 -24.18
C ASN A 442 5.43 -12.16 -23.05
N ASN A 443 5.54 -10.93 -22.51
CA ASN A 443 6.55 -10.60 -21.52
C ASN A 443 6.15 -10.98 -20.07
N CYS A 444 4.93 -11.48 -19.82
CA CYS A 444 4.54 -12.02 -18.51
C CYS A 444 4.87 -13.52 -18.34
N ASN A 445 5.37 -14.19 -19.39
CA ASN A 445 5.81 -15.58 -19.31
C ASN A 445 7.34 -15.63 -19.13
N PRO A 446 7.85 -16.06 -17.95
CA PRO A 446 9.28 -16.08 -17.69
C PRO A 446 10.06 -16.99 -18.65
N SER A 447 9.49 -18.14 -19.02
CA SER A 447 10.16 -19.12 -19.87
C SER A 447 10.56 -18.54 -21.24
N VAL A 448 9.69 -17.75 -21.89
CA VAL A 448 10.01 -17.17 -23.22
C VAL A 448 10.97 -15.98 -23.15
N MET A 449 10.93 -15.21 -22.06
CA MET A 449 11.87 -14.12 -21.85
C MET A 449 13.27 -14.63 -21.50
N LEU A 450 13.36 -15.65 -20.64
CA LEU A 450 14.60 -16.36 -20.36
C LEU A 450 15.14 -17.04 -21.61
N ALA A 451 14.28 -17.58 -22.48
CA ALA A 451 14.70 -18.13 -23.76
C ALA A 451 15.36 -17.08 -24.65
N ALA A 452 14.80 -15.86 -24.73
CA ALA A 452 15.42 -14.76 -25.45
C ALA A 452 16.79 -14.40 -24.84
N GLY A 453 16.89 -14.34 -23.51
CA GLY A 453 18.13 -14.02 -22.80
C GLY A 453 19.22 -15.10 -22.95
N LEU A 454 18.88 -16.38 -22.82
CA LEU A 454 19.82 -17.48 -23.00
C LEU A 454 20.28 -17.60 -24.45
N LEU A 455 19.38 -17.38 -25.42
CA LEU A 455 19.73 -17.29 -26.83
C LEU A 455 20.72 -16.14 -27.06
N ALA A 456 20.47 -14.96 -26.49
CA ALA A 456 21.38 -13.82 -26.57
C ALA A 456 22.75 -14.15 -25.95
N LYS A 457 22.78 -14.82 -24.79
CA LYS A 457 24.01 -15.28 -24.14
C LYS A 457 24.82 -16.20 -25.06
N LYS A 458 24.20 -17.25 -25.58
CA LYS A 458 24.86 -18.21 -26.49
C LYS A 458 25.32 -17.55 -27.79
N ALA A 459 24.54 -16.62 -28.33
CA ALA A 459 24.90 -15.86 -29.53
C ALA A 459 26.16 -15.00 -29.31
N VAL A 460 26.20 -14.23 -28.22
CA VAL A 460 27.34 -13.37 -27.88
C VAL A 460 28.59 -14.21 -27.59
N GLU A 461 28.46 -15.31 -26.85
CA GLU A 461 29.56 -16.23 -26.56
C GLU A 461 30.09 -16.91 -27.84
N ALA A 462 29.22 -17.14 -28.83
CA ALA A 462 29.61 -17.61 -30.15
C ALA A 462 30.25 -16.50 -31.03
N GLY A 463 30.24 -15.23 -30.60
CA GLY A 463 30.80 -14.09 -31.33
C GLY A 463 29.85 -13.44 -32.33
N LEU A 464 28.54 -13.71 -32.25
CA LEU A 464 27.53 -13.06 -33.08
C LEU A 464 27.20 -11.66 -32.55
N VAL A 465 26.85 -10.76 -33.47
CA VAL A 465 26.47 -9.37 -33.19
C VAL A 465 25.24 -8.99 -34.00
N VAL A 466 24.45 -8.05 -33.49
CA VAL A 466 23.37 -7.41 -34.26
C VAL A 466 23.95 -6.24 -35.04
N LYS A 467 23.49 -6.05 -36.29
CA LYS A 467 23.96 -4.94 -37.12
C LYS A 467 23.57 -3.59 -36.46
N PRO A 468 24.49 -2.63 -36.28
CA PRO A 468 24.24 -1.39 -35.51
C PRO A 468 23.08 -0.51 -36.00
N TYR A 469 22.72 -0.59 -37.28
CA TYR A 469 21.61 0.17 -37.82
C TYR A 469 20.24 -0.38 -37.44
N ILE A 470 20.16 -1.61 -36.93
CA ILE A 470 18.91 -2.25 -36.52
C ILE A 470 18.47 -1.65 -35.19
N ARG A 471 17.25 -1.12 -35.16
CA ARG A 471 16.69 -0.56 -33.94
C ARG A 471 16.14 -1.68 -33.06
N THR A 472 16.96 -2.14 -32.13
CA THR A 472 16.58 -3.09 -31.09
C THR A 472 15.97 -2.41 -29.88
N SER A 473 15.01 -3.06 -29.22
CA SER A 473 14.45 -2.59 -27.95
C SER A 473 13.90 -3.72 -27.10
N LEU A 474 14.02 -3.59 -25.78
CA LEU A 474 13.37 -4.43 -24.78
C LEU A 474 12.40 -3.57 -23.96
N SER A 475 11.09 -3.83 -24.05
CA SER A 475 10.06 -3.17 -23.25
C SER A 475 9.32 -4.20 -22.41
N PRO A 476 9.81 -4.53 -21.21
CA PRO A 476 9.19 -5.53 -20.35
C PRO A 476 7.78 -5.12 -19.91
N GLY A 477 6.91 -6.10 -19.62
CA GLY A 477 5.55 -5.85 -19.14
C GLY A 477 5.51 -5.39 -17.68
N SER A 478 6.50 -5.78 -16.88
CA SER A 478 6.64 -5.40 -15.48
C SER A 478 8.12 -5.35 -15.06
N GLY A 479 8.40 -4.69 -13.94
CA GLY A 479 9.76 -4.64 -13.35
C GLY A 479 10.30 -6.01 -12.96
N MET A 480 9.42 -6.96 -12.62
CA MET A 480 9.80 -8.34 -12.29
C MET A 480 10.52 -9.05 -13.45
N VAL A 481 10.15 -8.72 -14.69
CA VAL A 481 10.80 -9.27 -15.89
C VAL A 481 12.26 -8.85 -15.97
N THR A 482 12.53 -7.57 -15.77
CA THR A 482 13.91 -7.06 -15.73
C THR A 482 14.68 -7.69 -14.59
N HIS A 483 14.05 -7.87 -13.42
CA HIS A 483 14.69 -8.50 -12.28
C HIS A 483 15.17 -9.91 -12.61
N TYR A 484 14.29 -10.81 -13.08
CA TYR A 484 14.73 -12.19 -13.33
C TYR A 484 15.69 -12.32 -14.52
N LEU A 485 15.62 -11.44 -15.53
CA LEU A 485 16.61 -11.39 -16.60
C LEU A 485 17.99 -10.94 -16.09
N SER A 486 18.00 -10.02 -15.13
CA SER A 486 19.24 -9.56 -14.47
C SER A 486 19.82 -10.65 -13.57
N SER A 487 19.00 -11.22 -12.67
CA SER A 487 19.41 -12.23 -11.69
C SER A 487 19.85 -13.55 -12.32
N SER A 488 19.26 -13.94 -13.46
CA SER A 488 19.75 -15.08 -14.26
C SER A 488 21.03 -14.79 -15.06
N GLY A 489 21.51 -13.54 -15.02
CA GLY A 489 22.74 -13.11 -15.68
C GLY A 489 22.64 -12.97 -17.19
N VAL A 490 21.43 -12.98 -17.77
CA VAL A 490 21.23 -12.92 -19.23
C VAL A 490 21.00 -11.50 -19.75
N LEU A 491 20.54 -10.57 -18.91
CA LEU A 491 20.29 -9.18 -19.29
C LEU A 491 21.52 -8.48 -19.91
N PRO A 492 22.76 -8.61 -19.38
CA PRO A 492 23.93 -8.00 -20.01
C PRO A 492 24.19 -8.48 -21.45
N TYR A 493 23.79 -9.71 -21.77
CA TYR A 493 23.95 -10.27 -23.11
C TYR A 493 22.87 -9.75 -24.07
N LEU A 494 21.65 -9.53 -23.58
CA LEU A 494 20.61 -8.81 -24.33
C LEU A 494 21.07 -7.38 -24.66
N SER A 495 21.60 -6.65 -23.68
CA SER A 495 22.18 -5.31 -23.87
C SER A 495 23.33 -5.30 -24.88
N LYS A 496 24.24 -6.29 -24.85
CA LYS A 496 25.30 -6.43 -25.87
C LYS A 496 24.79 -6.62 -27.29
N LEU A 497 23.61 -7.22 -27.47
CA LEU A 497 22.93 -7.33 -28.76
C LEU A 497 22.05 -6.11 -29.08
N GLY A 498 22.07 -5.07 -28.23
CA GLY A 498 21.32 -3.83 -28.39
C GLY A 498 19.91 -3.84 -27.80
N PHE A 499 19.47 -4.93 -27.15
CA PHE A 499 18.16 -5.03 -26.51
C PHE A 499 18.15 -4.39 -25.13
N GLU A 500 18.35 -3.08 -25.10
CA GLU A 500 18.30 -2.29 -23.87
C GLU A 500 16.86 -2.15 -23.36
N VAL A 501 16.71 -2.11 -22.02
CA VAL A 501 15.42 -1.85 -21.37
C VAL A 501 15.02 -0.39 -21.63
N VAL A 502 14.06 -0.18 -22.54
CA VAL A 502 13.63 1.17 -22.95
C VAL A 502 12.43 1.71 -22.15
N GLY A 503 11.78 0.86 -21.35
CA GLY A 503 10.66 1.22 -20.48
C GLY A 503 9.66 0.08 -20.27
N TYR A 504 8.77 0.25 -19.29
CA TYR A 504 7.74 -0.74 -18.95
C TYR A 504 6.41 -0.38 -19.60
N GLY A 505 5.87 -1.27 -20.42
CA GLY A 505 4.54 -1.13 -21.03
C GLY A 505 4.51 -1.10 -22.56
N CYS A 506 3.41 -0.58 -23.13
CA CYS A 506 3.01 -0.90 -24.50
C CYS A 506 3.99 -0.43 -25.61
N SER A 507 4.72 0.68 -25.44
CA SER A 507 5.86 1.08 -26.30
C SER A 507 5.62 0.88 -27.82
N THR A 508 6.49 0.13 -28.50
CA THR A 508 6.39 -0.25 -29.92
C THR A 508 5.09 -0.98 -30.29
N CYS A 509 4.38 -1.61 -29.34
CA CYS A 509 3.15 -2.37 -29.58
C CYS A 509 1.96 -1.48 -29.98
N VAL A 510 1.99 -0.20 -29.57
CA VAL A 510 1.00 0.82 -29.95
C VAL A 510 1.55 1.81 -30.99
N GLY A 511 2.70 1.48 -31.60
CA GLY A 511 3.34 2.30 -32.61
C GLY A 511 4.17 3.47 -32.09
N ASN A 512 4.45 3.51 -30.79
CA ASN A 512 5.35 4.51 -30.20
C ASN A 512 6.82 4.09 -30.40
N THR A 513 7.26 4.08 -31.67
CA THR A 513 8.62 3.68 -32.05
C THR A 513 9.49 4.91 -32.30
N ALA A 514 10.73 4.90 -31.82
CA ALA A 514 11.68 5.96 -32.16
C ALA A 514 11.92 5.98 -33.69
N PRO A 515 12.12 7.17 -34.30
CA PRO A 515 12.42 7.25 -35.72
C PRO A 515 13.70 6.48 -36.04
N LEU A 516 13.70 5.74 -37.16
CA LEU A 516 14.90 5.13 -37.71
C LEU A 516 15.94 6.21 -38.08
N PRO A 517 17.25 5.89 -38.03
CA PRO A 517 18.29 6.82 -38.47
C PRO A 517 18.02 7.34 -39.88
N GLU A 518 18.28 8.64 -40.09
CA GLU A 518 17.91 9.33 -41.32
C GLU A 518 18.57 8.72 -42.56
N ALA A 519 19.84 8.28 -42.44
CA ALA A 519 20.55 7.56 -43.50
C ALA A 519 19.81 6.27 -43.93
N ILE A 520 19.33 5.49 -42.96
CA ILE A 520 18.60 4.23 -43.19
C ILE A 520 17.24 4.52 -43.79
N ARG A 521 16.49 5.49 -43.22
CA ARG A 521 15.19 5.92 -43.74
C ARG A 521 15.29 6.38 -45.20
N ASN A 522 16.31 7.18 -45.52
CA ASN A 522 16.53 7.71 -46.86
C ASN A 522 16.90 6.58 -47.83
N ALA A 523 17.77 5.65 -47.43
CA ALA A 523 18.12 4.49 -48.24
C ALA A 523 16.91 3.59 -48.54
N ILE A 524 16.04 3.34 -47.55
CA ILE A 524 14.80 2.58 -47.73
C ILE A 524 13.88 3.28 -48.74
N LYS A 525 13.66 4.59 -48.58
CA LYS A 525 12.78 5.37 -49.46
C LYS A 525 13.33 5.49 -50.88
N GLN A 526 14.63 5.75 -51.04
CA GLN A 526 15.27 5.92 -52.35
C GLN A 526 15.32 4.61 -53.15
N GLY A 527 15.52 3.48 -52.48
CA GLY A 527 15.53 2.16 -53.13
C GLY A 527 14.18 1.46 -53.19
N ASP A 528 13.09 2.07 -52.71
CA ASP A 528 11.76 1.43 -52.57
C ASP A 528 11.84 0.05 -51.88
N ILE A 529 12.72 -0.06 -50.87
CA ILE A 529 12.99 -1.32 -50.18
C ILE A 529 11.84 -1.67 -49.24
N ILE A 530 11.40 -2.93 -49.29
CA ILE A 530 10.44 -3.48 -48.33
C ILE A 530 11.19 -3.84 -47.04
N ALA A 531 11.38 -2.84 -46.18
CA ALA A 531 12.00 -3.01 -44.87
C ALA A 531 11.02 -3.67 -43.87
N CYS A 532 11.57 -4.47 -42.96
CA CYS A 532 10.81 -5.28 -42.01
C CYS A 532 11.01 -4.85 -40.55
N GLY A 533 9.91 -4.87 -39.80
CA GLY A 533 9.91 -4.85 -38.34
C GLY A 533 9.53 -6.22 -37.79
N VAL A 534 10.24 -6.70 -36.76
CA VAL A 534 9.91 -7.93 -36.04
C VAL A 534 9.69 -7.60 -34.57
N LEU A 535 8.57 -8.04 -34.00
CA LEU A 535 8.21 -7.68 -32.63
C LEU A 535 7.45 -8.80 -31.91
N SER A 536 7.55 -8.84 -30.59
CA SER A 536 6.76 -9.77 -29.75
C SER A 536 5.43 -9.17 -29.28
N GLY A 537 4.82 -8.30 -30.09
CA GLY A 537 3.51 -7.69 -29.81
C GLY A 537 2.31 -8.47 -30.34
N THR A 538 1.14 -7.82 -30.37
CA THR A 538 -0.13 -8.41 -30.81
C THR A 538 -0.73 -7.77 -32.07
N LYS A 539 -0.20 -6.62 -32.52
CA LYS A 539 -0.67 -5.87 -33.69
C LYS A 539 0.50 -5.54 -34.63
N ASN A 540 0.28 -5.64 -35.93
CA ASN A 540 1.32 -5.52 -36.97
C ASN A 540 0.79 -4.89 -38.28
N PHE A 541 -0.09 -3.89 -38.18
CA PHE A 541 -0.62 -3.19 -39.35
C PHE A 541 0.50 -2.45 -40.12
N GLU A 542 0.33 -2.24 -41.41
CA GLU A 542 1.28 -1.47 -42.22
C GLU A 542 1.44 -0.04 -41.66
N GLY A 543 2.68 0.44 -41.57
CA GLY A 543 2.99 1.77 -41.03
C GLY A 543 2.82 1.90 -39.51
N CYS A 544 2.45 0.83 -38.79
CA CYS A 544 2.24 0.92 -37.34
C CYS A 544 3.52 1.18 -36.55
N LEU A 545 4.70 0.84 -37.09
CA LEU A 545 5.98 1.10 -36.43
C LEU A 545 6.56 2.46 -36.84
N CYS A 546 6.75 2.66 -38.14
CA CYS A 546 7.12 3.92 -38.76
C CYS A 546 6.74 3.93 -40.25
N ASP A 547 6.76 5.12 -40.86
CA ASP A 547 6.33 5.39 -42.24
C ASP A 547 7.08 4.59 -43.31
N CYS A 548 8.32 4.18 -43.03
CA CYS A 548 9.19 3.47 -43.97
C CYS A 548 9.21 1.94 -43.77
N VAL A 549 8.51 1.41 -42.75
CA VAL A 549 8.41 -0.05 -42.52
C VAL A 549 7.05 -0.56 -42.99
N ARG A 550 7.08 -1.29 -44.11
CA ARG A 550 5.87 -1.78 -44.81
C ARG A 550 5.51 -3.22 -44.43
N ALA A 551 6.43 -3.98 -43.84
CA ALA A 551 6.22 -5.36 -43.42
C ALA A 551 6.51 -5.53 -41.92
N ASN A 552 5.54 -6.03 -41.16
CA ASN A 552 5.64 -6.22 -39.71
C ASN A 552 5.28 -7.65 -39.32
N TYR A 553 6.17 -8.30 -38.57
CA TYR A 553 6.01 -9.69 -38.13
C TYR A 553 5.92 -9.78 -36.61
N LEU A 554 4.88 -10.46 -36.13
CA LEU A 554 4.74 -10.86 -34.74
C LEU A 554 5.46 -12.19 -34.53
N ALA A 555 6.36 -12.25 -33.55
CA ALA A 555 7.16 -13.44 -33.26
C ALA A 555 7.38 -13.60 -31.75
N SER A 556 7.75 -14.80 -31.28
CA SER A 556 8.13 -14.99 -29.88
C SER A 556 9.41 -14.21 -29.55
N PRO A 557 9.62 -13.79 -28.28
CA PRO A 557 10.84 -13.07 -27.87
C PRO A 557 12.17 -13.67 -28.38
N PRO A 558 12.45 -14.99 -28.28
CA PRO A 558 13.69 -15.55 -28.82
C PRO A 558 13.79 -15.46 -30.35
N LEU A 559 12.66 -15.56 -31.07
CA LEU A 559 12.64 -15.37 -32.53
C LEU A 559 12.91 -13.91 -32.92
N VAL A 560 12.43 -12.93 -32.15
CA VAL A 560 12.79 -11.52 -32.37
C VAL A 560 14.30 -11.32 -32.29
N VAL A 561 14.95 -11.90 -31.27
CA VAL A 561 16.41 -11.85 -31.12
C VAL A 561 17.11 -12.57 -32.28
N ALA A 562 16.62 -13.74 -32.69
CA ALA A 562 17.18 -14.48 -33.83
C ALA A 562 17.11 -13.69 -35.15
N TYR A 563 15.97 -13.07 -35.45
CA TYR A 563 15.81 -12.22 -36.65
C TYR A 563 16.64 -10.93 -36.58
N ALA A 564 16.87 -10.38 -35.39
CA ALA A 564 17.77 -9.24 -35.21
C ALA A 564 19.22 -9.61 -35.54
N ILE A 565 19.68 -10.78 -35.08
CA ILE A 565 21.03 -11.30 -35.37
C ILE A 565 21.18 -11.59 -36.87
N ALA A 566 20.20 -12.27 -37.49
CA ALA A 566 20.21 -12.52 -38.93
C ALA A 566 20.16 -11.21 -39.75
N GLY A 567 19.47 -10.19 -39.24
CA GLY A 567 19.29 -8.90 -39.88
C GLY A 567 18.41 -8.93 -41.14
N THR A 568 17.72 -10.04 -41.38
CA THR A 568 16.78 -10.24 -42.49
C THR A 568 15.71 -11.24 -42.08
N VAL A 569 14.51 -11.06 -42.59
CA VAL A 569 13.45 -12.07 -42.50
C VAL A 569 13.62 -13.13 -43.61
N GLN A 570 14.35 -12.83 -44.69
CA GLN A 570 14.64 -13.77 -45.78
C GLN A 570 15.73 -14.82 -45.44
N ILE A 571 15.52 -15.54 -44.34
CA ILE A 571 16.42 -16.59 -43.86
C ILE A 571 15.64 -17.88 -43.62
N ASP A 572 16.19 -19.01 -44.03
CA ASP A 572 15.77 -20.34 -43.61
C ASP A 572 16.71 -20.82 -42.49
N PHE A 573 16.22 -20.82 -41.25
CA PHE A 573 17.02 -21.19 -40.08
C PHE A 573 17.46 -22.66 -40.05
N ASP A 574 16.84 -23.54 -40.84
CA ASP A 574 17.23 -24.95 -40.91
C ASP A 574 18.46 -25.16 -41.80
N THR A 575 18.62 -24.32 -42.82
CA THR A 575 19.64 -24.50 -43.88
C THR A 575 20.69 -23.40 -43.94
N GLU A 576 20.43 -22.21 -43.39
CA GLU A 576 21.31 -21.04 -43.45
C GLU A 576 21.84 -20.66 -42.06
N PRO A 577 23.13 -20.28 -41.95
CA PRO A 577 23.69 -19.83 -40.69
C PRO A 577 23.25 -18.40 -40.35
N LEU A 578 23.12 -18.11 -39.04
CA LEU A 578 22.89 -16.76 -38.52
C LEU A 578 24.09 -15.84 -38.76
N GLY A 579 25.29 -16.41 -38.73
CA GLY A 579 26.54 -15.71 -38.94
C GLY A 579 27.75 -16.62 -38.74
N THR A 580 28.93 -16.00 -38.78
CA THR A 580 30.20 -16.67 -38.55
C THR A 580 30.69 -16.34 -37.14
N GLY A 581 30.98 -17.37 -36.33
CA GLY A 581 31.47 -17.19 -34.98
C GLY A 581 32.94 -16.75 -34.92
N SER A 582 33.40 -16.42 -33.70
CA SER A 582 34.77 -15.94 -33.44
C SER A 582 35.88 -16.92 -33.84
N ASN A 583 35.55 -18.20 -33.95
CA ASN A 583 36.43 -19.29 -34.38
C ASN A 583 36.34 -19.61 -35.90
N GLY A 584 35.60 -18.80 -36.67
CA GLY A 584 35.37 -19.01 -38.10
C GLY A 584 34.31 -20.08 -38.44
N LYS A 585 33.65 -20.69 -37.44
CA LYS A 585 32.60 -21.69 -37.65
C LYS A 585 31.27 -21.00 -37.98
N SER A 586 30.52 -21.55 -38.94
CA SER A 586 29.12 -21.15 -39.19
C SER A 586 28.25 -21.53 -38.00
N ILE A 587 27.51 -20.57 -37.47
CA ILE A 587 26.61 -20.75 -36.32
C ILE A 587 25.16 -20.76 -36.82
N TYR A 588 24.44 -21.84 -36.57
CA TYR A 588 23.03 -22.00 -36.91
C TYR A 588 22.13 -21.68 -35.73
N LEU A 589 20.84 -21.42 -35.97
CA LEU A 589 19.89 -21.14 -34.89
C LEU A 589 19.85 -22.29 -33.87
N ARG A 590 19.87 -23.54 -34.34
CA ARG A 590 19.91 -24.75 -33.49
C ARG A 590 21.12 -24.82 -32.56
N ASP A 591 22.23 -24.17 -32.89
CA ASP A 591 23.46 -24.22 -32.08
C ASP A 591 23.35 -23.32 -30.85
N ILE A 592 22.53 -22.26 -30.93
CA ILE A 592 22.36 -21.25 -29.87
C ILE A 592 20.96 -21.24 -29.26
N TRP A 593 20.02 -22.03 -29.78
CA TRP A 593 18.68 -22.13 -29.22
C TRP A 593 18.72 -22.83 -27.85
N PRO A 594 18.13 -22.23 -26.80
CA PRO A 594 18.13 -22.85 -25.49
C PRO A 594 17.21 -24.06 -25.47
N THR A 595 17.66 -25.15 -24.86
CA THR A 595 16.80 -26.34 -24.68
C THR A 595 15.76 -26.08 -23.59
N ARG A 596 14.62 -26.79 -23.63
CA ARG A 596 13.61 -26.68 -22.55
C ARG A 596 14.16 -27.07 -21.18
N GLN A 597 15.12 -28.01 -21.13
CA GLN A 597 15.75 -28.42 -19.88
C GLN A 597 16.63 -27.30 -19.31
N GLU A 598 17.45 -26.64 -20.14
CA GLU A 598 18.23 -25.47 -19.74
C GLU A 598 17.32 -24.35 -19.24
N LEU A 599 16.21 -24.09 -19.94
CA LEU A 599 15.21 -23.09 -19.53
C LEU A 599 14.62 -23.43 -18.17
N HIS A 600 14.19 -24.68 -17.99
CA HIS A 600 13.58 -25.12 -16.75
C HIS A 600 14.53 -25.00 -15.57
N THR A 601 15.81 -25.37 -15.74
CA THR A 601 16.83 -25.22 -14.69
C THR A 601 17.01 -23.74 -14.31
N VAL A 602 17.18 -22.85 -15.29
CA VAL A 602 17.35 -21.40 -15.01
C VAL A 602 16.08 -20.78 -14.42
N GLU A 603 14.91 -21.20 -14.89
CA GLU A 603 13.61 -20.75 -14.35
C GLU A 603 13.45 -21.19 -12.89
N GLU A 604 13.76 -22.45 -12.56
CA GLU A 604 13.63 -22.96 -11.19
C GLU A 604 14.68 -22.38 -10.24
N GLU A 605 15.94 -22.32 -10.64
CA GLU A 605 17.05 -21.89 -9.78
C GLU A 605 17.11 -20.37 -9.63
N CYS A 606 16.95 -19.62 -10.73
CA CYS A 606 17.20 -18.19 -10.74
C CYS A 606 15.93 -17.36 -10.68
N VAL A 607 14.78 -17.88 -11.12
CA VAL A 607 13.57 -17.08 -11.28
C VAL A 607 12.58 -17.34 -10.16
N ILE A 608 12.14 -18.58 -9.95
CA ILE A 608 11.10 -18.85 -8.93
C ILE A 608 11.65 -18.61 -7.51
N SER A 609 12.86 -19.11 -7.19
CA SER A 609 13.40 -18.90 -5.84
C SER A 609 13.77 -17.44 -5.54
N SER A 610 14.20 -16.65 -6.54
CA SER A 610 14.56 -15.23 -6.32
C SER A 610 13.35 -14.32 -6.42
N MET A 611 12.44 -14.54 -7.37
CA MET A 611 11.21 -13.76 -7.52
C MET A 611 10.27 -13.97 -6.34
N PHE A 612 10.06 -15.19 -5.87
CA PHE A 612 9.19 -15.39 -4.70
C PHE A 612 9.87 -14.91 -3.44
N LYS A 613 11.19 -15.02 -3.32
CA LYS A 613 11.92 -14.43 -2.20
C LYS A 613 11.89 -12.91 -2.25
N GLU A 614 12.05 -12.27 -3.41
CA GLU A 614 12.03 -10.82 -3.58
C GLU A 614 10.60 -10.26 -3.59
N LEU A 615 9.60 -10.98 -4.09
CA LEU A 615 8.17 -10.63 -4.01
C LEU A 615 7.69 -10.83 -2.59
N LYS A 616 8.06 -11.94 -1.93
CA LYS A 616 7.83 -12.12 -0.50
C LYS A 616 8.60 -11.07 0.28
N GLU A 617 9.84 -10.75 -0.05
CA GLU A 617 10.58 -9.63 0.54
C GLU A 617 10.02 -8.28 0.10
N LYS A 618 9.31 -8.07 -1.00
CA LYS A 618 8.65 -6.79 -1.35
C LYS A 618 7.33 -6.66 -0.59
N MET A 619 6.58 -7.76 -0.53
CA MET A 619 5.36 -7.97 0.26
C MET A 619 5.67 -7.94 1.77
N GLU A 620 6.86 -8.37 2.19
CA GLU A 620 7.35 -8.38 3.58
C GLU A 620 8.32 -7.20 3.88
N GLY A 621 8.88 -6.49 2.90
CA GLY A 621 10.01 -5.56 3.12
C GLY A 621 10.98 -5.15 2.00
N VAL A 622 10.57 -4.30 1.05
CA VAL A 622 11.53 -3.24 0.69
C VAL A 622 11.57 -2.33 1.92
N LYS A 623 12.68 -2.36 2.66
CA LYS A 623 12.85 -1.53 3.86
C LYS A 623 13.67 -0.27 3.57
N ALA A 624 14.50 -0.31 2.53
CA ALA A 624 15.30 0.81 2.06
C ALA A 624 15.64 0.69 0.56
N VAL A 625 15.92 1.82 -0.09
CA VAL A 625 16.46 1.93 -1.47
C VAL A 625 17.79 2.68 -1.38
N LEU A 626 18.82 2.31 -2.16
CA LEU A 626 20.12 3.01 -2.20
C LEU A 626 20.40 3.53 -3.63
N ALA A 627 20.59 4.84 -3.81
CA ALA A 627 20.75 5.47 -5.15
C ALA A 627 21.77 6.62 -5.15
N GLU A 628 22.29 7.04 -6.30
CA GLU A 628 23.22 8.19 -6.37
C GLU A 628 22.52 9.54 -6.12
N SER A 629 21.25 9.62 -6.52
CA SER A 629 20.36 10.76 -6.26
C SER A 629 18.90 10.33 -6.39
N TYR A 630 17.99 11.13 -5.84
CA TYR A 630 16.55 10.90 -5.97
C TYR A 630 15.86 12.14 -6.55
N GLU A 631 14.88 11.90 -7.40
CA GLU A 631 13.85 12.87 -7.73
C GLU A 631 13.05 13.21 -6.43
N LYS A 632 12.70 14.49 -6.24
CA LYS A 632 12.20 15.07 -4.97
C LYS A 632 10.89 14.43 -4.50
N VAL A 633 10.02 14.08 -5.43
CA VAL A 633 8.69 13.55 -5.15
C VAL A 633 8.72 12.03 -5.09
N HIS A 634 9.51 11.35 -5.94
CA HIS A 634 9.73 9.91 -5.79
C HIS A 634 10.35 9.57 -4.42
N ARG A 635 11.30 10.38 -3.95
CA ARG A 635 11.82 10.30 -2.57
C ARG A 635 10.72 10.46 -1.51
N SER A 636 9.80 11.39 -1.73
CA SER A 636 8.70 11.66 -0.79
C SER A 636 7.67 10.52 -0.78
N GLN A 637 7.54 9.79 -1.88
CA GLN A 637 6.64 8.65 -2.04
C GLN A 637 7.16 7.40 -1.33
N LEU A 638 8.45 7.07 -1.52
CA LEU A 638 9.11 5.98 -0.78
C LEU A 638 8.94 6.16 0.73
N ILE A 639 9.15 7.39 1.21
CA ILE A 639 8.91 7.78 2.62
C ILE A 639 7.43 7.55 3.00
N GLY A 640 6.48 8.02 2.17
CA GLY A 640 5.04 7.90 2.44
C GLY A 640 4.50 6.47 2.57
N ILE A 641 5.21 5.49 2.02
CA ILE A 641 4.85 4.06 2.08
C ILE A 641 5.74 3.23 3.04
N GLY A 642 6.65 3.87 3.78
CA GLY A 642 7.43 3.19 4.82
C GLY A 642 8.80 2.64 4.37
N ILE A 643 9.34 3.10 3.23
CA ILE A 643 10.60 2.65 2.64
C ILE A 643 11.68 3.75 2.78
N ALA A 644 12.86 3.41 3.33
CA ALA A 644 13.93 4.38 3.58
C ALA A 644 14.77 4.72 2.32
N PRO A 645 14.79 5.97 1.82
CA PRO A 645 15.61 6.34 0.67
C PRO A 645 17.02 6.76 1.09
N LEU A 646 18.00 5.88 0.87
CA LEU A 646 19.44 6.05 1.11
C LEU A 646 20.13 6.55 -0.16
N GLN A 647 21.09 7.45 -0.05
CA GLN A 647 21.83 8.02 -1.17
C GLN A 647 23.35 7.81 -1.00
N PHE A 648 24.08 7.52 -2.07
CA PHE A 648 25.55 7.52 -2.04
C PHE A 648 26.10 8.91 -1.71
N ARG A 649 27.32 8.97 -1.15
CA ARG A 649 27.98 10.27 -0.93
C ARG A 649 28.37 10.91 -2.27
N PRO A 650 28.54 12.24 -2.32
CA PRO A 650 28.97 12.93 -3.53
C PRO A 650 30.28 12.36 -4.09
N GLY A 651 30.26 11.87 -5.33
CA GLY A 651 31.41 11.29 -6.00
C GLY A 651 31.58 9.77 -5.80
N GLU A 652 30.73 9.13 -4.99
CA GLU A 652 30.67 7.69 -4.82
C GLU A 652 29.49 7.09 -5.61
N ASN A 653 29.72 5.95 -6.22
CA ASN A 653 28.71 5.16 -6.92
C ASN A 653 29.07 3.68 -6.90
N PRO A 654 28.20 2.77 -7.37
CA PRO A 654 28.47 1.34 -7.36
C PRO A 654 29.79 0.98 -8.05
N SER A 655 30.11 1.65 -9.16
CA SER A 655 31.34 1.38 -9.94
C SER A 655 32.60 1.82 -9.21
N THR A 656 32.60 2.97 -8.54
CA THR A 656 33.78 3.46 -7.79
C THR A 656 34.05 2.66 -6.52
N LEU A 657 33.02 2.03 -5.97
CA LEU A 657 33.10 1.21 -4.75
C LEU A 657 33.25 -0.30 -5.04
N GLY A 658 33.22 -0.69 -6.32
CA GLY A 658 33.34 -2.10 -6.73
C GLY A 658 32.13 -2.95 -6.38
N LEU A 659 30.96 -2.33 -6.16
CA LEU A 659 29.71 -3.01 -5.85
C LEU A 659 29.10 -3.63 -7.10
N THR A 660 28.78 -4.91 -7.01
CA THR A 660 28.26 -5.74 -8.09
C THR A 660 26.75 -5.98 -7.99
N GLY A 661 26.15 -5.66 -6.84
CA GLY A 661 24.75 -5.96 -6.52
C GLY A 661 24.51 -7.40 -6.07
N ARG A 662 25.58 -8.20 -5.91
CA ARG A 662 25.52 -9.58 -5.40
C ARG A 662 25.88 -9.67 -3.91
N GLU A 663 26.23 -8.54 -3.30
CA GLU A 663 26.60 -8.43 -1.90
C GLU A 663 25.36 -8.53 -0.99
N GLN A 664 25.53 -9.11 0.21
CA GLN A 664 24.57 -8.89 1.29
C GLN A 664 24.82 -7.53 1.96
N PHE A 665 23.79 -6.68 1.98
CA PHE A 665 23.82 -5.35 2.59
C PHE A 665 23.19 -5.38 4.00
N SER A 666 23.99 -5.01 4.99
CA SER A 666 23.51 -4.78 6.36
C SER A 666 23.50 -3.29 6.66
N ILE A 667 22.30 -2.75 6.92
CA ILE A 667 22.08 -1.33 7.24
C ILE A 667 21.68 -1.23 8.71
N PHE A 668 22.45 -0.47 9.49
CA PHE A 668 22.14 -0.22 10.89
C PHE A 668 21.44 1.12 11.04
N PHE A 669 20.19 1.11 11.51
CA PHE A 669 19.45 2.32 11.86
C PHE A 669 19.64 2.58 13.36
N PRO A 670 20.37 3.64 13.77
CA PRO A 670 20.45 4.01 15.17
C PRO A 670 19.08 4.44 15.71
N PRO A 671 18.84 4.36 17.04
CA PRO A 671 17.57 4.74 17.66
C PRO A 671 17.15 6.19 17.34
N ASP A 672 18.15 7.07 17.21
CA ASP A 672 17.97 8.48 16.85
C ASP A 672 18.38 8.69 15.39
N LEU A 673 17.41 8.71 14.48
CA LEU A 673 17.65 8.99 13.07
C LEU A 673 17.51 10.49 12.80
N LEU A 674 18.56 11.13 12.28
CA LEU A 674 18.55 12.55 11.93
C LEU A 674 18.31 12.77 10.42
N PRO A 675 17.69 13.88 9.99
CA PRO A 675 17.60 14.24 8.58
C PRO A 675 18.98 14.31 7.93
N ARG A 676 19.14 13.64 6.77
CA ARG A 676 20.43 13.53 6.03
C ARG A 676 21.55 12.86 6.82
N MET A 677 21.23 12.05 7.83
CA MET A 677 22.19 11.27 8.58
C MET A 677 22.98 10.34 7.66
N THR A 678 24.28 10.19 7.90
CA THR A 678 25.07 9.16 7.22
C THR A 678 25.06 7.87 8.01
N LEU A 679 24.70 6.78 7.34
CA LEU A 679 24.67 5.42 7.85
C LEU A 679 25.81 4.60 7.26
N ASP A 680 26.43 3.77 8.10
CA ASP A 680 27.40 2.79 7.62
C ASP A 680 26.66 1.57 7.07
N ILE A 681 27.02 1.16 5.85
CA ILE A 681 26.45 0.01 5.17
C ILE A 681 27.58 -1.01 4.97
N LYS A 682 27.35 -2.25 5.43
CA LYS A 682 28.32 -3.34 5.24
C LYS A 682 27.87 -4.19 4.07
N ALA A 683 28.72 -4.34 3.07
CA ALA A 683 28.52 -5.18 1.90
C ALA A 683 29.49 -6.38 1.94
N ARG A 684 28.99 -7.60 1.70
CA ARG A 684 29.80 -8.84 1.83
C ARG A 684 29.63 -9.79 0.65
N ILE A 685 30.74 -10.27 0.10
CA ILE A 685 30.84 -11.35 -0.92
C ILE A 685 31.97 -12.31 -0.52
N GLU A 686 31.71 -13.62 -0.49
CA GLU A 686 32.70 -14.72 -0.37
C GLU A 686 33.91 -14.39 0.55
N ASP A 687 33.61 -14.07 1.82
CA ASP A 687 34.56 -13.73 2.90
C ASP A 687 35.37 -12.42 2.77
N LEU A 688 35.24 -11.66 1.68
CA LEU A 688 35.73 -10.28 1.59
C LEU A 688 34.71 -9.29 2.17
N LEU A 689 35.17 -8.45 3.11
CA LEU A 689 34.39 -7.35 3.68
C LEU A 689 34.69 -6.06 2.91
N ILE A 690 33.71 -5.54 2.19
CA ILE A 690 33.73 -4.20 1.63
C ILE A 690 32.93 -3.32 2.59
N ARG A 691 33.55 -2.29 3.17
CA ARG A 691 32.87 -1.37 4.09
C ARG A 691 32.51 -0.10 3.34
N ASP A 692 31.22 0.24 3.33
CA ASP A 692 30.69 1.43 2.67
C ASP A 692 29.97 2.35 3.67
N SER A 693 29.72 3.58 3.23
CA SER A 693 28.94 4.57 3.98
C SER A 693 27.97 5.27 3.03
N ALA A 694 26.69 5.35 3.38
CA ALA A 694 25.66 6.00 2.57
C ALA A 694 24.82 6.98 3.41
N THR A 695 24.32 8.03 2.79
CA THR A 695 23.52 9.08 3.45
C THR A 695 22.04 8.74 3.40
N LEU A 696 21.41 8.51 4.55
CA LEU A 696 19.95 8.35 4.66
C LEU A 696 19.24 9.68 4.55
N PHE A 697 18.30 9.78 3.62
CA PHE A 697 17.44 10.95 3.47
C PHE A 697 16.08 10.73 4.13
N LEU A 698 15.95 11.15 5.38
CA LEU A 698 14.64 11.29 6.02
C LEU A 698 14.07 12.68 5.73
N ARG A 699 12.80 12.73 5.35
CA ARG A 699 12.00 13.97 5.47
C ARG A 699 11.86 14.25 6.96
N GLU A 700 11.82 15.51 7.35
CA GLU A 700 11.86 16.01 8.75
C GLU A 700 10.75 15.48 9.70
N SER A 701 9.95 14.49 9.28
CA SER A 701 8.82 13.90 9.99
C SER A 701 8.73 12.36 9.89
N PHE A 702 9.86 11.65 9.88
CA PHE A 702 9.88 10.19 10.07
C PHE A 702 10.17 9.85 11.54
N LEU A 703 9.15 9.48 12.31
CA LEU A 703 9.32 8.83 13.62
C LEU A 703 9.15 7.31 13.46
N PRO A 704 9.99 6.48 14.11
CA PRO A 704 10.01 5.04 13.90
C PRO A 704 8.75 4.35 14.47
N ILE A 705 8.12 3.52 13.65
CA ILE A 705 7.01 2.64 14.04
C ILE A 705 7.60 1.44 14.80
N ASN A 706 7.50 1.44 16.13
CA ASN A 706 7.79 0.26 16.94
C ASN A 706 6.61 -0.72 16.87
N ASN A 707 6.77 -1.77 16.06
CA ASN A 707 5.93 -2.95 16.10
C ASN A 707 6.23 -3.76 17.37
N SER A 708 5.42 -3.59 18.41
CA SER A 708 5.20 -4.63 19.42
C SER A 708 3.75 -5.09 19.37
N ARG A 709 3.61 -6.39 19.11
CA ARG A 709 2.35 -7.15 19.07
C ARG A 709 1.51 -6.89 20.33
N ASN A 710 0.31 -6.36 20.16
CA ASN A 710 -0.91 -6.77 20.86
C ASN A 710 -2.16 -6.14 20.22
N THR A 711 -3.26 -6.80 20.47
CA THR A 711 -4.57 -6.81 19.78
C THR A 711 -5.41 -5.53 19.82
N MET A 712 -6.21 -5.37 18.75
CA MET A 712 -7.51 -4.67 18.61
C MET A 712 -7.60 -3.13 18.42
N SER A 713 -8.55 -2.81 17.53
CA SER A 713 -9.51 -1.70 17.52
C SER A 713 -9.22 -0.44 16.69
N SER A 714 -10.32 0.04 16.12
CA SER A 714 -10.51 0.92 14.97
C SER A 714 -10.88 2.37 15.35
N GLY A 715 -10.51 3.34 14.51
CA GLY A 715 -11.04 4.72 14.41
C GLY A 715 -10.04 5.60 13.61
N ASN A 716 -10.39 6.57 12.77
CA ASN A 716 -11.64 7.28 12.56
C ASN A 716 -11.65 8.07 11.22
N ASP A 717 -12.85 8.55 10.91
CA ASP A 717 -13.29 9.47 9.86
C ASP A 717 -12.43 10.73 9.62
N CYS A 718 -12.53 11.32 8.42
CA CYS A 718 -12.14 12.71 8.17
C CYS A 718 -13.29 13.49 7.49
N GLN A 719 -14.41 13.63 8.18
CA GLN A 719 -14.88 14.97 8.52
C GLN A 719 -14.31 15.30 9.91
N PRO A 720 -14.14 16.58 10.32
CA PRO A 720 -13.79 16.86 11.71
C PRO A 720 -14.84 16.18 12.58
N GLN A 721 -14.42 15.16 13.32
CA GLN A 721 -15.32 14.47 14.23
C GLN A 721 -15.84 15.51 15.19
N THR A 722 -17.16 15.59 15.33
CA THR A 722 -17.78 16.47 16.30
C THR A 722 -17.43 15.97 17.70
N LEU A 723 -16.40 16.57 18.28
CA LEU A 723 -16.03 16.40 19.67
C LEU A 723 -17.30 16.60 20.51
N THR A 724 -17.77 15.50 21.12
CA THR A 724 -19.09 15.47 21.75
C THR A 724 -18.93 15.68 23.24
N LYS A 725 -19.20 16.92 23.66
CA LYS A 725 -19.23 17.31 25.07
C LYS A 725 -20.24 16.46 25.87
N PRO A 726 -19.90 15.98 27.08
CA PRO A 726 -20.87 15.29 27.94
C PRO A 726 -22.02 16.23 28.34
N ALA A 727 -23.24 15.69 28.45
CA ALA A 727 -24.45 16.47 28.74
C ALA A 727 -25.30 15.83 29.85
N LEU A 728 -24.66 15.46 30.97
CA LEU A 728 -25.35 14.91 32.14
C LEU A 728 -26.07 16.03 32.91
N GLY A 729 -27.25 15.73 33.43
CA GLY A 729 -27.92 16.61 34.40
C GLY A 729 -27.29 16.51 35.80
N GLU A 730 -27.47 17.54 36.64
CA GLU A 730 -26.95 17.56 38.03
C GLU A 730 -27.36 16.33 38.85
N ARG A 731 -28.59 15.84 38.66
CA ARG A 731 -29.07 14.61 39.31
C ARG A 731 -28.30 13.36 38.86
N GLU A 732 -28.09 13.21 37.55
CA GLU A 732 -27.35 12.07 36.99
C GLU A 732 -25.88 12.10 37.43
N ALA A 733 -25.29 13.30 37.52
CA ALA A 733 -23.93 13.50 38.03
C ALA A 733 -23.83 13.16 39.53
N ALA A 734 -24.83 13.48 40.35
CA ALA A 734 -24.86 13.07 41.76
C ALA A 734 -24.98 11.55 41.92
N GLU A 735 -25.83 10.91 41.12
CA GLU A 735 -25.97 9.44 41.08
C GLU A 735 -24.67 8.76 40.62
N LEU A 736 -23.95 9.37 39.67
CA LEU A 736 -22.65 8.92 39.20
C LEU A 736 -21.60 8.94 40.33
N VAL A 737 -21.55 10.01 41.12
CA VAL A 737 -20.63 10.12 42.27
C VAL A 737 -20.88 9.02 43.31
N ASP A 738 -22.14 8.80 43.68
CA ASP A 738 -22.52 7.74 44.63
C ASP A 738 -22.25 6.34 44.07
N ARG A 739 -22.52 6.11 42.79
CA ARG A 739 -22.29 4.82 42.14
C ARG A 739 -20.81 4.46 42.08
N VAL A 740 -19.99 5.37 41.56
CA VAL A 740 -18.58 5.13 41.20
C VAL A 740 -17.63 5.34 42.38
N PHE A 741 -17.85 6.39 43.17
CA PHE A 741 -16.95 6.79 44.26
C PHE A 741 -17.52 6.49 45.65
N GLY A 742 -18.81 6.15 45.75
CA GLY A 742 -19.42 5.76 47.03
C GLY A 742 -19.70 6.91 47.99
N LEU A 743 -19.71 8.13 47.47
CA LEU A 743 -19.93 9.34 48.25
C LEU A 743 -21.36 9.84 48.10
N LYS A 744 -22.01 10.14 49.23
CA LYS A 744 -23.33 10.78 49.23
C LYS A 744 -23.19 12.28 49.01
N VAL A 745 -23.72 12.75 47.88
CA VAL A 745 -23.72 14.16 47.49
C VAL A 745 -24.75 14.95 48.31
N SER A 746 -24.29 16.01 48.96
CA SER A 746 -25.11 17.02 49.66
C SER A 746 -25.69 18.02 48.67
N TRP A 747 -24.82 18.60 47.83
CA TRP A 747 -25.20 19.44 46.69
C TRP A 747 -24.16 19.30 45.57
N ILE A 748 -24.59 19.61 44.35
CA ILE A 748 -23.75 19.60 43.15
C ILE A 748 -24.13 20.80 42.27
N ARG A 749 -23.15 21.40 41.60
CA ARG A 749 -23.35 22.54 40.70
C ARG A 749 -22.47 22.42 39.46
N SER A 750 -23.01 22.68 38.28
CA SER A 750 -22.21 22.73 37.04
C SER A 750 -21.15 23.84 37.08
N LEU A 751 -19.96 23.53 36.58
CA LEU A 751 -18.87 24.49 36.34
C LEU A 751 -18.73 24.79 34.84
N PRO A 752 -18.25 25.98 34.47
CA PRO A 752 -17.91 26.30 33.09
C PRO A 752 -16.86 25.32 32.54
N SER A 753 -17.00 25.00 31.26
CA SER A 753 -16.12 24.05 30.57
C SER A 753 -16.29 24.22 29.06
N TYR A 754 -15.26 23.90 28.29
CA TYR A 754 -15.28 23.96 26.84
C TYR A 754 -15.72 22.60 26.26
N ASP A 755 -14.80 21.63 26.17
CA ASP A 755 -15.02 20.30 25.59
C ASP A 755 -15.47 19.23 26.61
N ASP A 756 -15.03 19.37 27.86
CA ASP A 756 -15.38 18.48 28.98
C ASP A 756 -16.66 18.95 29.70
N GLN A 757 -17.15 18.19 30.68
CA GLN A 757 -18.20 18.61 31.61
C GLN A 757 -17.75 18.47 33.06
N ASN A 758 -17.78 19.59 33.81
CA ASN A 758 -17.27 19.67 35.18
C ASN A 758 -18.37 20.03 36.17
N PHE A 759 -18.36 19.44 37.36
CA PHE A 759 -19.27 19.78 38.46
C PHE A 759 -18.51 19.97 39.77
N HIS A 760 -18.90 20.98 40.53
CA HIS A 760 -18.50 21.15 41.92
C HIS A 760 -19.45 20.34 42.81
N VAL A 761 -18.90 19.44 43.62
CA VAL A 761 -19.62 18.46 44.45
C VAL A 761 -19.25 18.67 45.91
N ARG A 762 -20.24 18.82 46.81
CA ARG A 762 -20.03 18.70 48.27
C ARG A 762 -20.65 17.41 48.78
N VAL A 763 -19.96 16.70 49.67
CA VAL A 763 -20.42 15.41 50.22
C VAL A 763 -20.88 15.52 51.68
N SER A 764 -21.73 14.60 52.12
CA SER A 764 -22.44 14.67 53.41
C SER A 764 -21.68 14.04 54.61
N ALA A 765 -20.39 13.71 54.48
CA ALA A 765 -19.60 13.07 55.54
C ALA A 765 -19.18 14.05 56.67
N GLU A 766 -18.77 13.52 57.82
CA GLU A 766 -18.20 14.32 58.93
C GLU A 766 -16.91 15.01 58.46
N GLY A 767 -17.03 16.29 58.04
CA GLY A 767 -15.93 17.08 57.46
C GLY A 767 -16.34 17.95 56.27
N ALA A 768 -17.47 17.66 55.60
CA ALA A 768 -17.99 18.41 54.45
C ALA A 768 -16.94 18.67 53.34
N ASP A 769 -16.27 17.61 52.88
CA ASP A 769 -15.28 17.70 51.81
C ASP A 769 -15.92 18.11 50.47
N GLU A 770 -15.16 18.89 49.69
CA GLU A 770 -15.53 19.41 48.37
C GLU A 770 -14.65 18.79 47.27
N TYR A 771 -15.27 18.46 46.14
CA TYR A 771 -14.62 17.81 45.00
C TYR A 771 -15.06 18.42 43.67
N VAL A 772 -14.26 18.22 42.63
CA VAL A 772 -14.62 18.48 41.24
C VAL A 772 -14.80 17.13 40.53
N LEU A 773 -16.03 16.85 40.10
CA LEU A 773 -16.32 15.75 39.19
C LEU A 773 -15.99 16.23 37.77
N LYS A 774 -14.98 15.61 37.15
CA LYS A 774 -14.57 15.88 35.77
C LYS A 774 -14.99 14.72 34.87
N ILE A 775 -15.79 15.03 33.87
CA ILE A 775 -16.24 14.09 32.83
C ILE A 775 -15.55 14.52 31.54
N THR A 776 -14.55 13.76 31.12
CA THR A 776 -13.75 14.06 29.92
C THR A 776 -14.57 13.80 28.65
N ASN A 777 -14.37 14.61 27.61
CA ASN A 777 -15.03 14.49 26.32
C ASN A 777 -14.87 13.08 25.70
N SER A 778 -15.74 12.75 24.73
CA SER A 778 -15.82 11.37 24.21
C SER A 778 -14.57 10.90 23.46
N GLU A 779 -13.79 11.82 22.89
CA GLU A 779 -12.61 11.52 22.07
C GLU A 779 -11.41 11.22 22.96
N ASP A 780 -11.04 12.14 23.84
CA ASP A 780 -9.96 11.91 24.82
C ASP A 780 -10.27 10.74 25.77
N SER A 781 -11.56 10.45 26.01
CA SER A 781 -11.99 9.25 26.76
C SER A 781 -11.65 7.93 26.06
N GLN A 782 -11.34 7.92 24.76
CA GLN A 782 -10.81 6.75 24.05
C GLN A 782 -9.29 6.56 24.25
N GLU A 783 -8.62 7.51 24.90
CA GLU A 783 -7.19 7.44 25.25
C GLU A 783 -6.98 7.40 26.77
N PRO A 784 -7.30 6.29 27.46
CA PRO A 784 -7.13 6.19 28.92
C PRO A 784 -5.72 6.51 29.40
N ASP A 785 -4.70 6.14 28.62
CA ASP A 785 -3.29 6.41 28.93
C ASP A 785 -2.96 7.90 28.99
N LEU A 786 -3.61 8.73 28.16
CA LEU A 786 -3.46 10.19 28.18
C LEU A 786 -4.07 10.76 29.46
N ILE A 787 -5.25 10.30 29.84
CA ILE A 787 -5.96 10.76 31.03
C ILE A 787 -5.24 10.31 32.31
N GLU A 788 -4.71 9.09 32.31
CA GLU A 788 -3.88 8.52 33.38
C GLU A 788 -2.63 9.38 33.60
N VAL A 789 -1.85 9.65 32.55
CA VAL A 789 -0.62 10.42 32.72
C VAL A 789 -0.89 11.86 33.20
N GLN A 790 -1.99 12.49 32.75
CA GLN A 790 -2.41 13.79 33.25
C GLN A 790 -2.72 13.74 34.75
N THR A 791 -3.49 12.74 35.20
CA THR A 791 -3.82 12.57 36.62
C THR A 791 -2.59 12.25 37.47
N GLN A 792 -1.69 11.41 36.97
CA GLN A 792 -0.44 11.09 37.65
C GLN A 792 0.49 12.31 37.73
N ALA A 793 0.53 13.16 36.70
CA ALA A 793 1.28 14.42 36.73
C ALA A 793 0.73 15.37 37.80
N MET A 794 -0.60 15.45 37.97
CA MET A 794 -1.22 16.23 39.04
C MET A 794 -0.84 15.71 40.43
N MET A 795 -0.91 14.39 40.63
CA MET A 795 -0.50 13.74 41.88
C MET A 795 0.98 13.98 42.17
N PHE A 796 1.83 13.84 41.16
CA PHE A 796 3.26 14.07 41.26
C PHE A 796 3.57 15.53 41.64
N LEU A 797 2.95 16.49 40.98
CA LEU A 797 3.11 17.91 41.30
C LEU A 797 2.64 18.24 42.72
N SER A 798 1.51 17.67 43.15
CA SER A 798 1.01 17.79 44.53
C SER A 798 2.04 17.25 45.54
N ALA A 799 2.63 16.09 45.26
CA ALA A 799 3.69 15.49 46.10
C ALA A 799 4.98 16.32 46.12
N GLU A 800 5.33 17.00 45.03
CA GLU A 800 6.47 17.94 44.95
C GLU A 800 6.15 19.32 45.56
N GLY A 801 4.96 19.51 46.13
CA GLY A 801 4.55 20.73 46.85
C GLY A 801 3.93 21.81 45.97
N PHE A 802 3.59 21.51 44.71
CA PHE A 802 2.80 22.42 43.87
C PHE A 802 1.31 22.32 44.24
N PRO A 803 0.55 23.43 44.16
CA PRO A 803 -0.85 23.45 44.52
C PRO A 803 -1.71 22.83 43.40
N SER A 804 -1.72 21.49 43.29
CA SER A 804 -2.50 20.73 42.31
C SER A 804 -3.48 19.78 43.01
N ALA A 805 -4.59 19.50 42.34
CA ALA A 805 -5.64 18.63 42.87
C ALA A 805 -5.19 17.16 42.87
N THR A 806 -5.72 16.37 43.81
CA THR A 806 -5.47 14.94 43.91
C THR A 806 -6.75 14.15 43.61
N PRO A 807 -6.66 12.98 42.96
CA PRO A 807 -7.83 12.18 42.63
C PRO A 807 -8.36 11.43 43.86
N TYR A 808 -9.68 11.36 43.99
CA TYR A 808 -10.37 10.46 44.90
C TYR A 808 -10.58 9.11 44.23
N LEU A 809 -10.27 8.02 44.94
CA LEU A 809 -10.35 6.68 44.38
C LEU A 809 -11.81 6.22 44.21
N THR A 810 -12.06 5.53 43.12
CA THR A 810 -13.31 4.77 42.90
C THR A 810 -13.47 3.66 43.94
N LYS A 811 -14.68 3.10 44.06
CA LYS A 811 -14.94 1.95 44.97
C LYS A 811 -14.01 0.76 44.72
N ASP A 812 -13.57 0.59 43.48
CA ASP A 812 -12.69 -0.49 43.06
C ASP A 812 -11.19 -0.15 43.22
N GLY A 813 -10.86 1.02 43.79
CA GLY A 813 -9.50 1.45 44.07
C GLY A 813 -8.76 2.13 42.91
N ASN A 814 -9.44 2.40 41.79
CA ASN A 814 -8.86 3.09 40.63
C ASN A 814 -8.98 4.62 40.73
N ILE A 815 -8.08 5.38 40.10
CA ILE A 815 -8.10 6.87 40.10
C ILE A 815 -9.10 7.47 39.09
N MET A 816 -9.67 6.65 38.20
CA MET A 816 -10.68 7.03 37.20
C MET A 816 -11.57 5.84 36.84
N SER A 817 -12.73 6.12 36.26
CA SER A 817 -13.65 5.09 35.74
C SER A 817 -14.22 5.49 34.37
N LEU A 818 -14.41 4.50 33.50
CA LEU A 818 -15.04 4.68 32.19
C LEU A 818 -16.55 4.42 32.29
N GLU A 819 -17.35 5.47 32.18
CA GLU A 819 -18.78 5.47 32.51
C GLU A 819 -19.67 5.83 31.30
N LEU A 820 -20.90 5.30 31.27
CA LEU A 820 -21.87 5.65 30.24
C LEU A 820 -22.53 7.01 30.55
N GLY A 821 -22.56 7.93 29.57
CA GLY A 821 -23.09 9.28 29.76
C GLY A 821 -24.61 9.38 29.68
N GLY A 822 -25.32 9.10 30.77
CA GLY A 822 -26.78 9.34 30.91
C GLY A 822 -27.66 8.14 30.54
N THR A 823 -28.97 8.37 30.38
CA THR A 823 -30.00 7.32 30.17
C THR A 823 -30.60 7.27 28.74
N ARG A 824 -30.07 8.02 27.77
CA ARG A 824 -30.60 8.08 26.40
C ARG A 824 -29.99 6.99 25.47
N PRO A 825 -30.72 6.51 24.44
CA PRO A 825 -30.21 5.49 23.53
C PRO A 825 -29.14 6.08 22.59
N GLY A 826 -27.95 5.48 22.56
CA GLY A 826 -26.80 5.94 21.76
C GLY A 826 -25.55 6.38 22.56
N ASN A 827 -25.51 6.12 23.87
CA ASN A 827 -24.54 6.74 24.75
C ASN A 827 -23.08 6.33 24.53
N LYS A 828 -22.26 7.35 24.25
CA LYS A 828 -20.79 7.29 24.30
C LYS A 828 -20.33 7.08 25.75
N LYS A 829 -19.17 6.43 25.90
CA LYS A 829 -18.50 6.27 27.20
C LYS A 829 -17.57 7.46 27.45
N TYR A 830 -17.52 7.91 28.70
CA TYR A 830 -16.74 9.06 29.13
C TYR A 830 -15.85 8.66 30.31
N MET A 831 -14.62 9.14 30.31
CA MET A 831 -13.70 8.95 31.42
C MET A 831 -14.08 9.93 32.54
N VAL A 832 -14.27 9.41 33.74
CA VAL A 832 -14.75 10.15 34.90
C VAL A 832 -13.70 10.12 36.00
N ARG A 833 -13.36 11.29 36.52
CA ARG A 833 -12.46 11.50 37.65
C ARG A 833 -13.12 12.38 38.69
N LEU A 834 -12.87 12.08 39.96
CA LEU A 834 -13.25 12.96 41.07
C LEU A 834 -11.97 13.54 41.67
N LEU A 835 -11.83 14.85 41.68
CA LEU A 835 -10.61 15.55 42.09
C LEU A 835 -10.90 16.38 43.34
N THR A 836 -9.95 16.54 44.25
CA THR A 836 -10.09 17.46 45.40
C THR A 836 -10.36 18.87 44.91
N TYR A 837 -11.34 19.56 45.50
CA TYR A 837 -11.60 20.96 45.18
C TYR A 837 -10.46 21.84 45.71
N LEU A 838 -9.93 22.71 44.86
CA LEU A 838 -8.92 23.71 45.26
C LEU A 838 -9.61 25.05 45.51
N PRO A 839 -9.54 25.59 46.75
CA PRO A 839 -10.07 26.92 47.04
C PRO A 839 -9.16 28.00 46.43
N GLY A 840 -9.76 29.12 46.03
CA GLY A 840 -9.02 30.29 45.55
C GLY A 840 -9.82 31.11 44.54
N THR A 841 -9.27 32.26 44.16
CA THR A 841 -9.85 33.15 43.15
C THR A 841 -9.06 33.03 41.85
N PRO A 842 -9.69 32.76 40.69
CA PRO A 842 -8.99 32.77 39.40
C PRO A 842 -8.33 34.12 39.12
N VAL A 843 -7.14 34.11 38.50
CA VAL A 843 -6.40 35.33 38.14
C VAL A 843 -7.25 36.30 37.29
N ALA A 844 -8.10 35.77 36.40
CA ALA A 844 -9.02 36.55 35.56
C ALA A 844 -10.00 37.45 36.35
N LYS A 845 -10.16 37.24 37.67
CA LYS A 845 -11.06 38.02 38.53
C LYS A 845 -10.34 39.05 39.40
N ILE A 846 -9.01 39.12 39.35
CA ILE A 846 -8.23 40.07 40.12
C ILE A 846 -7.54 41.08 39.20
N THR A 847 -7.22 42.24 39.75
CA THR A 847 -6.31 43.17 39.08
C THR A 847 -4.89 42.67 39.27
N THR A 848 -4.25 42.21 38.20
CA THR A 848 -2.86 41.74 38.22
C THR A 848 -1.89 42.90 38.47
N ASN A 849 -0.83 42.63 39.23
CA ASN A 849 0.29 43.54 39.44
C ASN A 849 1.61 42.85 39.08
N ALA A 850 2.70 43.62 39.03
CA ALA A 850 4.04 43.14 38.70
C ALA A 850 4.48 41.91 39.53
N GLN A 851 4.15 41.87 40.83
CA GLN A 851 4.51 40.77 41.72
C GLN A 851 3.83 39.46 41.31
N ILE A 852 2.51 39.45 41.11
CA ILE A 852 1.80 38.22 40.76
C ILE A 852 2.16 37.74 39.34
N LEU A 853 2.42 38.66 38.40
CA LEU A 853 2.89 38.32 37.05
C LEU A 853 4.25 37.62 37.08
N TYR A 854 5.18 38.12 37.90
CA TYR A 854 6.47 37.47 38.14
C TYR A 854 6.29 36.07 38.76
N GLU A 855 5.43 35.94 39.77
CA GLU A 855 5.15 34.65 40.40
C GLU A 855 4.53 33.62 39.43
N ILE A 856 3.66 34.05 38.51
CA ILE A 856 3.09 33.18 37.46
C ILE A 856 4.17 32.71 36.48
N GLY A 857 5.07 33.60 36.06
CA GLY A 857 6.20 33.21 35.22
C GLY A 857 7.13 32.21 35.91
N ARG A 858 7.43 32.45 37.20
CA ARG A 858 8.22 31.54 38.02
C ARG A 858 7.55 30.18 38.17
N LEU A 859 6.23 30.16 38.38
CA LEU A 859 5.43 28.94 38.47
C LEU A 859 5.52 28.12 37.18
N ALA A 860 5.28 28.75 36.02
CA ALA A 860 5.31 28.07 34.71
C ALA A 860 6.67 27.38 34.47
N ALA A 861 7.79 28.09 34.68
CA ALA A 861 9.11 27.50 34.57
C ALA A 861 9.36 26.37 35.59
N SER A 862 8.87 26.53 36.81
CA SER A 862 9.07 25.52 37.87
C SER A 862 8.31 24.23 37.56
N VAL A 863 7.08 24.34 37.06
CA VAL A 863 6.25 23.19 36.67
C VAL A 863 6.91 22.45 35.51
N ASP A 864 7.25 23.15 34.42
CA ASP A 864 7.89 22.54 33.25
C ASP A 864 9.21 21.85 33.62
N LYS A 865 10.03 22.49 34.45
CA LYS A 865 11.31 21.94 34.92
C LYS A 865 11.10 20.66 35.74
N VAL A 866 10.22 20.70 36.73
CA VAL A 866 10.00 19.56 37.63
C VAL A 866 9.37 18.39 36.89
N LEU A 867 8.40 18.64 36.00
CA LEU A 867 7.85 17.61 35.13
C LEU A 867 8.93 17.02 34.21
N SER A 868 9.75 17.85 33.57
CA SER A 868 10.72 17.35 32.59
C SER A 868 11.93 16.66 33.21
N GLU A 869 12.37 17.07 34.40
CA GLU A 869 13.56 16.49 35.06
C GLU A 869 13.22 15.29 35.95
N LYS A 870 12.03 15.24 36.54
CA LYS A 870 11.71 14.27 37.60
C LYS A 870 10.49 13.40 37.32
N PHE A 871 9.53 13.83 36.50
CA PHE A 871 8.32 13.04 36.26
C PHE A 871 8.60 11.93 35.24
N GLN A 872 8.50 10.68 35.69
CA GLN A 872 8.63 9.51 34.84
C GLN A 872 7.37 8.68 34.98
N HIS A 873 6.70 8.41 33.86
CA HIS A 873 5.54 7.53 33.84
C HIS A 873 5.49 6.73 32.52
N PRO A 874 5.11 5.44 32.53
CA PRO A 874 5.10 4.59 31.32
C PRO A 874 4.25 5.16 30.16
N SER A 875 3.19 5.89 30.49
CA SER A 875 2.27 6.52 29.54
C SER A 875 2.66 7.96 29.16
N VAL A 876 3.84 8.47 29.55
CA VAL A 876 4.33 9.82 29.17
C VAL A 876 4.35 10.02 27.66
N LYS A 877 4.61 8.97 26.88
CA LYS A 877 4.56 9.00 25.41
C LYS A 877 3.19 9.45 24.86
N SER A 878 2.10 9.25 25.60
CA SER A 878 0.75 9.65 25.18
C SER A 878 0.57 11.17 25.14
N LEU A 879 1.51 11.94 25.71
CA LEU A 879 1.57 13.40 25.58
C LEU A 879 2.06 13.85 24.18
N HIS A 880 2.54 12.95 23.31
CA HIS A 880 2.88 13.25 21.91
C HIS A 880 1.64 13.25 21.01
N ARG A 881 0.77 14.25 21.17
CA ARG A 881 -0.57 14.30 20.59
C ARG A 881 -0.63 14.73 19.09
N GLY A 882 0.39 14.45 18.28
CA GLY A 882 0.39 14.61 16.81
C GLY A 882 -0.22 15.92 16.26
N GLN A 883 -1.50 15.87 15.88
CA GLN A 883 -2.26 17.01 15.31
C GLN A 883 -3.06 17.82 16.36
N PHE A 884 -2.72 17.73 17.65
CA PHE A 884 -3.37 18.48 18.71
C PHE A 884 -3.25 20.00 18.52
N ILE A 885 -4.39 20.66 18.29
CA ILE A 885 -4.44 22.05 17.82
C ILE A 885 -3.90 23.06 18.82
N TRP A 886 -3.94 22.74 20.12
CA TRP A 886 -3.48 23.62 21.21
C TRP A 886 -1.97 23.55 21.46
N ASN A 887 -1.25 22.60 20.84
CA ASN A 887 0.20 22.60 20.85
C ASN A 887 0.73 23.73 19.94
N LEU A 888 1.61 24.59 20.45
CA LEU A 888 2.13 25.74 19.71
C LEU A 888 2.91 25.36 18.43
N ALA A 889 3.50 24.16 18.35
CA ALA A 889 4.13 23.68 17.11
C ALA A 889 3.12 23.50 15.97
N ASN A 890 1.83 23.38 16.29
CA ASN A 890 0.74 23.14 15.36
C ASN A 890 -0.02 24.40 14.93
N VAL A 891 0.49 25.61 15.24
CA VAL A 891 -0.06 26.88 14.70
C VAL A 891 -0.32 26.84 13.18
N PRO A 892 0.53 26.19 12.34
CA PRO A 892 0.23 26.03 10.90
C PRO A 892 -1.07 25.31 10.56
N LEU A 893 -1.62 24.47 11.45
CA LEU A 893 -2.90 23.79 11.23
C LEU A 893 -4.08 24.77 11.23
N LEU A 894 -3.90 25.99 11.76
CA LEU A 894 -4.94 27.02 11.76
C LEU A 894 -5.43 27.37 10.35
N ASP A 895 -4.63 27.14 9.29
CA ASP A 895 -5.06 27.29 7.89
C ASP A 895 -6.41 26.63 7.59
N GLN A 896 -6.68 25.50 8.25
CA GLN A 896 -7.92 24.74 8.08
C GLN A 896 -9.15 25.46 8.66
N TYR A 897 -8.95 26.39 9.58
CA TYR A 897 -9.99 27.06 10.37
C TYR A 897 -10.13 28.55 10.06
N ILE A 898 -9.20 29.16 9.29
CA ILE A 898 -9.21 30.60 8.95
C ILE A 898 -10.53 31.04 8.29
N TYR A 899 -11.21 30.13 7.58
CA TYR A 899 -12.50 30.42 6.96
C TYR A 899 -13.53 30.98 7.95
N ALA A 900 -13.43 30.61 9.24
CA ALA A 900 -14.33 31.07 10.30
C ALA A 900 -14.27 32.59 10.54
N LEU A 901 -13.17 33.24 10.16
CA LEU A 901 -13.00 34.69 10.30
C LEU A 901 -13.67 35.48 9.16
N GLY A 902 -14.07 34.84 8.07
CA GLY A 902 -14.59 35.53 6.88
C GLY A 902 -13.53 36.41 6.19
N GLN A 903 -13.94 37.53 5.60
CA GLN A 903 -13.04 38.51 4.98
C GLN A 903 -12.99 39.78 5.84
N ASN A 904 -11.98 39.91 6.70
CA ASN A 904 -11.81 41.07 7.57
C ASN A 904 -10.34 41.35 7.87
N LYS A 905 -10.07 42.47 8.55
CA LYS A 905 -8.71 42.90 8.91
C LYS A 905 -7.97 41.94 9.86
N TYR A 906 -8.70 41.16 10.65
CA TYR A 906 -8.12 40.20 11.60
C TYR A 906 -7.55 38.97 10.90
N ARG A 907 -8.22 38.52 9.83
CA ARG A 907 -7.76 37.41 9.00
C ARG A 907 -6.36 37.65 8.42
N ALA A 908 -6.11 38.85 7.90
CA ALA A 908 -4.81 39.18 7.31
C ALA A 908 -3.66 39.06 8.32
N VAL A 909 -3.89 39.50 9.57
CA VAL A 909 -2.90 39.38 10.64
C VAL A 909 -2.69 37.91 11.04
N VAL A 910 -3.75 37.12 11.12
CA VAL A 910 -3.64 35.67 11.43
C VAL A 910 -2.90 34.91 10.31
N GLU A 911 -3.20 35.18 9.04
CA GLU A 911 -2.49 34.60 7.90
C GLU A 911 -1.00 34.96 7.95
N GLN A 912 -0.69 36.22 8.26
CA GLN A 912 0.68 36.69 8.45
C GLN A 912 1.38 36.01 9.64
N VAL A 913 0.68 35.78 10.76
CA VAL A 913 1.21 35.01 11.90
C VAL A 913 1.56 33.60 11.45
N ILE A 914 0.66 32.90 10.75
CA ILE A 914 0.86 31.51 10.31
C ILE A 914 2.04 31.38 9.34
N GLU A 915 2.15 32.29 8.37
CA GLU A 915 3.26 32.30 7.41
C GLU A 915 4.59 32.56 8.12
N GLN A 916 4.66 33.58 8.99
CA GLN A 916 5.87 33.84 9.76
C GLN A 916 6.21 32.71 10.72
N PHE A 917 5.22 32.00 11.26
CA PHE A 917 5.44 30.83 12.10
C PHE A 917 6.08 29.69 11.30
N LYS A 918 5.57 29.39 10.10
CA LYS A 918 6.13 28.38 9.19
C LYS A 918 7.56 28.70 8.77
N ASP A 919 7.86 29.96 8.53
CA ASP A 919 9.15 30.38 8.00
C ASP A 919 10.21 30.58 9.08
N LYS A 920 9.81 31.13 10.24
CA LYS A 920 10.75 31.59 11.27
C LYS A 920 10.77 30.72 12.52
N VAL A 921 9.67 30.04 12.87
CA VAL A 921 9.58 29.25 14.11
C VAL A 921 9.72 27.76 13.83
N ILE A 922 8.98 27.19 12.87
CA ILE A 922 9.01 25.74 12.56
C ILE A 922 10.43 25.24 12.25
N PRO A 923 11.26 25.91 11.43
CA PRO A 923 12.61 25.43 11.12
C PRO A 923 13.57 25.49 12.32
N LYS A 924 13.21 26.24 13.37
CA LYS A 924 14.01 26.43 14.58
C LYS A 924 13.59 25.54 15.74
N LEU A 925 12.46 24.83 15.65
CA LEU A 925 11.96 24.01 16.76
C LEU A 925 12.97 22.94 17.20
N SER A 926 13.78 22.39 16.28
CA SER A 926 14.85 21.44 16.63
C SER A 926 15.94 22.04 17.53
N ASN A 927 16.04 23.36 17.58
CA ASN A 927 17.03 24.09 18.38
C ASN A 927 16.45 24.53 19.75
N PHE A 928 15.14 24.39 19.96
CA PHE A 928 14.51 24.69 21.24
C PHE A 928 14.65 23.48 22.18
N ARG A 929 14.66 23.75 23.48
CA ARG A 929 14.76 22.68 24.49
C ARG A 929 13.40 22.07 24.73
N ALA A 930 13.27 20.78 24.46
CA ALA A 930 12.02 20.04 24.64
C ALA A 930 11.67 19.87 26.14
N CYS A 931 10.39 19.86 26.45
CA CYS A 931 9.85 19.66 27.80
C CYS A 931 8.43 19.10 27.77
N ILE A 932 7.93 18.69 28.93
CA ILE A 932 6.50 18.45 29.14
C ILE A 932 5.87 19.78 29.56
N ASN A 933 4.93 20.28 28.75
CA ASN A 933 4.19 21.51 29.03
C ASN A 933 2.87 21.19 29.74
N HIS A 934 2.43 22.10 30.61
CA HIS A 934 1.05 22.13 31.08
C HIS A 934 0.10 22.45 29.93
N GLY A 935 0.51 23.35 29.03
CA GLY A 935 -0.17 23.64 27.76
C GLY A 935 -1.36 24.61 27.86
N ASP A 936 -1.87 24.86 29.07
CA ASP A 936 -2.99 25.78 29.30
C ASP A 936 -2.93 26.54 30.66
N LEU A 937 -1.75 27.07 31.04
CA LEU A 937 -1.62 27.98 32.18
C LEU A 937 -2.22 29.37 31.88
N ASN A 938 -3.54 29.43 31.77
CA ASN A 938 -4.30 30.65 31.53
C ASN A 938 -4.81 31.31 32.83
N ASP A 939 -5.36 32.52 32.69
CA ASP A 939 -5.88 33.35 33.79
C ASP A 939 -7.10 32.77 34.51
N HIS A 940 -7.81 31.82 33.91
CA HIS A 940 -8.90 31.08 34.55
C HIS A 940 -8.43 29.82 35.28
N ASN A 941 -7.28 29.24 34.89
CA ASN A 941 -6.74 28.00 35.42
C ASN A 941 -5.71 28.19 36.54
N ILE A 942 -5.29 29.43 36.80
CA ILE A 942 -4.43 29.76 37.94
C ILE A 942 -5.30 30.39 39.04
N LEU A 943 -5.30 29.78 40.23
CA LEU A 943 -5.97 30.30 41.42
C LEU A 943 -4.98 31.05 42.31
N VAL A 944 -5.45 32.11 42.94
CA VAL A 944 -4.71 32.88 43.93
C VAL A 944 -5.51 33.09 45.21
N ASP A 945 -4.78 33.19 46.31
CA ASP A 945 -5.29 33.65 47.60
C ASP A 945 -4.68 35.02 47.94
N SER A 946 -5.48 35.86 48.62
CA SER A 946 -4.96 37.11 49.18
C SER A 946 -4.20 36.80 50.47
N SER A 947 -2.91 37.11 50.50
CA SER A 947 -2.08 36.99 51.70
C SER A 947 -2.08 38.24 52.58
N SER A 948 -2.82 39.30 52.21
CA SER A 948 -3.00 40.51 53.02
C SER A 948 -4.48 40.94 53.12
N ASP A 949 -4.88 41.51 54.26
CA ASP A 949 -6.20 42.13 54.47
C ASP A 949 -6.30 43.54 53.85
N SER A 950 -5.28 44.01 53.13
CA SER A 950 -5.20 45.36 52.57
C SER A 950 -5.92 45.46 51.22
N LEU A 951 -7.00 46.24 51.16
CA LEU A 951 -7.78 46.50 49.95
C LEU A 951 -7.04 47.36 48.89
N GLU A 952 -6.01 48.13 49.28
CA GLU A 952 -5.33 49.07 48.38
C GLU A 952 -4.11 48.46 47.64
N ASN A 953 -3.51 47.39 48.16
CA ASN A 953 -2.39 46.68 47.53
C ASN A 953 -2.41 45.20 47.95
N PRO A 954 -3.31 44.39 47.36
CA PRO A 954 -3.42 42.98 47.69
C PRO A 954 -2.17 42.22 47.23
N GLN A 955 -1.59 41.43 48.14
CA GLN A 955 -0.54 40.47 47.79
C GLN A 955 -1.20 39.14 47.48
N TYR A 956 -0.96 38.63 46.29
CA TYR A 956 -1.51 37.37 45.83
C TYR A 956 -0.44 36.30 45.84
N ARG A 957 -0.82 35.10 46.29
CA ARG A 957 -0.01 33.89 46.17
C ARG A 957 -0.79 32.86 45.37
N VAL A 958 -0.12 32.18 44.44
CA VAL A 958 -0.71 31.06 43.72
C VAL A 958 -1.13 29.97 44.72
N SER A 959 -2.42 29.66 44.73
CA SER A 959 -3.05 28.68 45.61
C SER A 959 -3.61 27.47 44.86
N GLY A 960 -3.61 27.48 43.53
CA GLY A 960 -4.08 26.35 42.72
C GLY A 960 -3.67 26.41 41.25
N ILE A 961 -3.39 25.25 40.66
CA ILE A 961 -3.25 25.01 39.23
C ILE A 961 -4.36 24.06 38.80
N LEU A 962 -5.17 24.50 37.85
CA LEU A 962 -6.30 23.76 37.33
C LEU A 962 -6.06 23.31 35.89
N ASP A 963 -6.82 22.29 35.51
CA ASP A 963 -7.00 21.82 34.13
C ASP A 963 -5.73 21.37 33.37
N PHE A 964 -5.34 20.12 33.62
CA PHE A 964 -4.23 19.46 32.94
C PHE A 964 -4.64 18.76 31.62
N SER A 965 -5.82 19.04 31.05
CA SER A 965 -6.31 18.37 29.83
C SER A 965 -5.48 18.68 28.58
N ASP A 966 -4.77 19.81 28.58
CA ASP A 966 -3.97 20.30 27.43
C ASP A 966 -2.48 19.91 27.51
N MET A 967 -2.10 19.13 28.53
CA MET A 967 -0.73 18.65 28.67
C MET A 967 -0.26 17.97 27.38
N SER A 968 0.92 18.37 26.92
CA SER A 968 1.54 17.80 25.73
C SER A 968 3.06 17.98 25.75
N TYR A 969 3.75 17.22 24.90
CA TYR A 969 5.16 17.45 24.65
C TYR A 969 5.36 18.69 23.77
N GLY A 970 6.18 19.62 24.25
CA GLY A 970 6.54 20.84 23.54
C GLY A 970 7.93 21.31 23.93
N TYR A 971 8.07 22.61 24.15
CA TYR A 971 9.36 23.25 24.42
C TYR A 971 9.21 24.28 25.53
N TYR A 972 10.27 24.53 26.31
CA TYR A 972 10.16 25.41 27.50
C TYR A 972 9.63 26.81 27.15
N VAL A 973 9.96 27.32 25.97
CA VAL A 973 9.48 28.62 25.50
C VAL A 973 7.97 28.65 25.19
N PHE A 974 7.32 27.50 25.03
CA PHE A 974 5.88 27.43 24.74
C PHE A 974 5.05 27.84 25.95
N GLU A 975 5.37 27.33 27.16
CA GLU A 975 4.58 27.63 28.36
C GLU A 975 4.65 29.12 28.73
N VAL A 976 5.84 29.73 28.66
CA VAL A 976 5.98 31.18 28.91
C VAL A 976 5.23 32.01 27.87
N ALA A 977 5.21 31.60 26.59
CA ALA A 977 4.44 32.29 25.57
C ALA A 977 2.93 32.19 25.82
N ILE A 978 2.45 31.03 26.27
CA ILE A 978 1.06 30.79 26.65
C ILE A 978 0.68 31.67 27.85
N ALA A 979 1.47 31.65 28.92
CA ALA A 979 1.24 32.46 30.11
C ALA A 979 1.25 33.96 29.80
N ILE A 980 2.23 34.45 29.02
CA ILE A 980 2.28 35.85 28.59
C ILE A 980 0.99 36.22 27.87
N MET A 981 0.54 35.43 26.88
CA MET A 981 -0.65 35.73 26.10
C MET A 981 -1.89 35.91 27.00
N TYR A 982 -2.16 34.96 27.91
CA TYR A 982 -3.36 35.03 28.75
C TYR A 982 -3.29 36.15 29.81
N MET A 983 -2.11 36.43 30.37
CA MET A 983 -1.94 37.55 31.29
C MET A 983 -2.13 38.92 30.60
N MET A 984 -2.07 38.98 29.27
CA MET A 984 -2.35 40.20 28.51
C MET A 984 -3.85 40.49 28.35
N ILE A 985 -4.77 39.50 28.43
CA ILE A 985 -6.15 39.73 27.95
C ILE A 985 -6.96 40.68 28.83
N GLU A 986 -6.82 40.58 30.16
CA GLU A 986 -7.53 41.46 31.12
C GLU A 986 -6.62 42.61 31.65
N SER A 987 -5.38 42.71 31.17
CA SER A 987 -4.44 43.72 31.66
C SER A 987 -4.72 45.11 31.07
N PRO A 988 -4.75 46.18 31.89
CA PRO A 988 -4.84 47.55 31.40
C PRO A 988 -3.58 48.01 30.67
N ASP A 989 -2.44 47.36 30.90
CA ASP A 989 -1.16 47.61 30.23
C ASP A 989 -0.58 46.29 29.67
N PRO A 990 -1.14 45.77 28.57
CA PRO A 990 -0.86 44.42 28.08
C PRO A 990 0.58 44.27 27.56
N LEU A 991 1.21 45.32 27.03
CA LEU A 991 2.55 45.19 26.46
C LEU A 991 3.64 45.07 27.53
N SER A 992 3.46 45.65 28.72
CA SER A 992 4.45 45.52 29.81
C SER A 992 4.36 44.17 30.54
N VAL A 993 3.21 43.49 30.50
CA VAL A 993 2.96 42.18 31.13
C VAL A 993 4.03 41.15 30.75
N GLY A 994 4.35 41.05 29.46
CA GLY A 994 5.25 40.02 28.96
C GLY A 994 6.62 40.05 29.61
N GLY A 995 7.13 41.24 29.94
CA GLY A 995 8.41 41.39 30.63
C GLY A 995 8.40 40.93 32.08
N HIS A 996 7.30 41.15 32.81
CA HIS A 996 7.16 40.68 34.20
C HIS A 996 7.05 39.16 34.29
N VAL A 997 6.25 38.55 33.41
CA VAL A 997 6.12 37.08 33.35
C VAL A 997 7.43 36.45 32.88
N LEU A 998 8.07 37.00 31.86
CA LEU A 998 9.38 36.52 31.38
C LEU A 998 10.44 36.60 32.47
N ALA A 999 10.49 37.68 33.26
CA ALA A 999 11.41 37.81 34.39
C ALA A 999 11.26 36.66 35.40
N GLY A 1000 10.02 36.32 35.74
CA GLY A 1000 9.70 35.20 36.61
C GLY A 1000 10.17 33.87 36.04
N PHE A 1001 9.88 33.63 34.75
CA PHE A 1001 10.28 32.41 34.06
C PHE A 1001 11.80 32.26 34.00
N GLU A 1002 12.52 33.30 33.56
CA GLU A 1002 13.98 33.30 33.42
C GLU A 1002 14.71 33.21 34.77
N SER A 1003 14.05 33.52 35.89
CA SER A 1003 14.61 33.32 37.23
C SER A 1003 14.83 31.84 37.59
N VAL A 1004 14.13 30.93 36.90
CA VAL A 1004 14.24 29.47 37.09
C VAL A 1004 14.84 28.81 35.86
N LEU A 1005 14.37 29.18 34.66
CA LEU A 1005 14.81 28.66 33.38
C LEU A 1005 15.08 29.80 32.39
N PRO A 1006 16.32 30.29 32.29
CA PRO A 1006 16.69 31.28 31.29
C PRO A 1006 16.42 30.76 29.88
N LEU A 1007 15.84 31.59 29.00
CA LEU A 1007 15.62 31.24 27.61
C LEU A 1007 16.94 31.28 26.82
N THR A 1008 17.11 30.36 25.87
CA THR A 1008 18.20 30.43 24.90
C THR A 1008 17.99 31.59 23.93
N ALA A 1009 19.04 32.02 23.22
CA ALA A 1009 18.92 33.10 22.24
C ALA A 1009 17.91 32.79 21.11
N GLU A 1010 17.84 31.52 20.68
CA GLU A 1010 16.88 31.06 19.65
C GLU A 1010 15.44 31.04 20.18
N GLU A 1011 15.21 30.53 21.39
CA GLU A 1011 13.90 30.56 22.06
C GLU A 1011 13.43 32.00 22.26
N ARG A 1012 14.32 32.85 22.78
CA ARG A 1012 14.06 34.28 23.03
C ARG A 1012 13.72 35.02 21.75
N GLY A 1013 14.41 34.72 20.64
CA GLY A 1013 14.15 35.32 19.33
C GLY A 1013 12.86 34.84 18.62
N ALA A 1014 12.18 33.83 19.16
CA ALA A 1014 10.90 33.34 18.66
C ALA A 1014 9.70 33.76 19.54
N LEU A 1015 9.95 34.35 20.71
CA LEU A 1015 8.94 34.59 21.74
C LEU A 1015 7.76 35.44 21.22
N PHE A 1016 8.04 36.51 20.46
CA PHE A 1016 6.98 37.33 19.86
C PHE A 1016 6.02 36.53 18.97
N LEU A 1017 6.56 35.68 18.09
CA LEU A 1017 5.77 34.86 17.18
C LEU A 1017 5.06 33.71 17.90
N LEU A 1018 5.62 33.20 19.00
CA LEU A 1018 4.97 32.21 19.85
C LEU A 1018 3.76 32.78 20.60
N VAL A 1019 3.91 33.97 21.20
CA VAL A 1019 2.79 34.68 21.84
C VAL A 1019 1.71 35.01 20.80
N SER A 1020 2.12 35.51 19.62
CA SER A 1020 1.20 35.78 18.51
C SER A 1020 0.51 34.52 17.99
N GLY A 1021 1.22 33.40 17.95
CA GLY A 1021 0.69 32.09 17.58
C GLY A 1021 -0.38 31.60 18.55
N ARG A 1022 -0.17 31.76 19.87
CA ARG A 1022 -1.18 31.40 20.87
C ARG A 1022 -2.42 32.31 20.79
N PHE A 1023 -2.24 33.62 20.53
CA PHE A 1023 -3.34 34.53 20.22
C PHE A 1023 -4.15 34.02 19.02
N ALA A 1024 -3.47 33.66 17.92
CA ALA A 1024 -4.12 33.15 16.72
C ALA A 1024 -4.88 31.85 16.99
N GLN A 1025 -4.29 30.89 17.73
CA GLN A 1025 -4.97 29.65 18.11
C GLN A 1025 -6.26 29.92 18.89
N SER A 1026 -6.16 30.69 19.97
CA SER A 1026 -7.32 30.99 20.83
C SER A 1026 -8.44 31.72 20.06
N LEU A 1027 -8.09 32.75 19.28
CA LEU A 1027 -9.07 33.59 18.59
C LEU A 1027 -9.72 32.91 17.37
N VAL A 1028 -8.95 32.14 16.59
CA VAL A 1028 -9.47 31.42 15.41
C VAL A 1028 -10.36 30.26 15.85
N ILE A 1029 -9.91 29.45 16.82
CA ILE A 1029 -10.69 28.31 17.30
C ILE A 1029 -11.96 28.80 18.02
N ALA A 1030 -11.90 29.87 18.80
CA ALA A 1030 -13.10 30.52 19.35
C ALA A 1030 -14.09 30.96 18.25
N ALA A 1031 -13.61 31.57 17.16
CA ALA A 1031 -14.47 31.98 16.05
C ALA A 1031 -15.09 30.78 15.32
N HIS A 1032 -14.31 29.73 15.07
CA HIS A 1032 -14.78 28.48 14.47
C HIS A 1032 -15.86 27.81 15.33
N THR A 1033 -15.60 27.64 16.62
CA THR A 1033 -16.51 26.97 17.55
C THR A 1033 -17.78 27.79 17.79
N ALA A 1034 -17.71 29.12 17.78
CA ALA A 1034 -18.88 29.99 17.85
C ALA A 1034 -19.80 29.87 16.62
N LEU A 1035 -19.29 29.43 15.46
CA LEU A 1035 -20.13 29.09 14.30
C LEU A 1035 -20.85 27.75 14.50
N LEU A 1036 -20.23 26.81 15.21
CA LEU A 1036 -20.80 25.47 15.47
C LEU A 1036 -21.79 25.47 16.64
N TYR A 1037 -21.56 26.28 17.68
CA TYR A 1037 -22.38 26.32 18.90
C TYR A 1037 -22.79 27.76 19.27
N PRO A 1038 -23.80 28.34 18.59
CA PRO A 1038 -24.20 29.73 18.76
C PRO A 1038 -24.68 30.07 20.17
N GLU A 1039 -25.27 29.10 20.89
CA GLU A 1039 -25.75 29.27 22.27
C GLU A 1039 -24.65 29.58 23.30
N ASN A 1040 -23.40 29.17 23.04
CA ASN A 1040 -22.27 29.37 23.96
C ASN A 1040 -21.39 30.57 23.58
N LYS A 1041 -21.81 31.36 22.58
CA LYS A 1041 -21.00 32.42 21.97
C LYS A 1041 -20.44 33.43 22.97
N GLU A 1042 -21.16 33.75 24.05
CA GLU A 1042 -20.71 34.71 25.06
C GLU A 1042 -19.53 34.19 25.90
N TYR A 1043 -19.51 32.90 26.23
CA TYR A 1043 -18.38 32.24 26.92
C TYR A 1043 -17.21 32.00 25.95
N LEU A 1044 -17.51 31.53 24.74
CA LEU A 1044 -16.51 31.21 23.71
C LEU A 1044 -15.75 32.44 23.19
N THR A 1045 -16.27 33.65 23.39
CA THR A 1045 -15.65 34.91 22.92
C THR A 1045 -15.06 35.76 24.03
N ILE A 1046 -14.93 35.25 25.27
CA ILE A 1046 -14.31 35.97 26.40
C ILE A 1046 -12.94 36.51 26.02
N THR A 1047 -12.03 35.64 25.56
CA THR A 1047 -10.69 36.02 25.11
C THR A 1047 -10.73 36.94 23.87
N ALA A 1048 -11.76 36.83 23.04
CA ALA A 1048 -11.91 37.65 21.83
C ALA A 1048 -12.34 39.11 22.11
N LYS A 1049 -12.83 39.43 23.31
CA LYS A 1049 -13.25 40.80 23.68
C LYS A 1049 -12.11 41.80 23.55
N THR A 1050 -10.94 41.44 24.06
CA THR A 1050 -9.73 42.29 24.07
C THR A 1050 -8.60 41.69 23.24
N GLY A 1051 -8.57 40.35 23.05
CA GLY A 1051 -7.48 39.65 22.38
C GLY A 1051 -7.24 40.10 20.93
N TRP A 1052 -8.29 40.38 20.15
CA TRP A 1052 -8.13 40.94 18.80
C TRP A 1052 -7.45 42.30 18.82
N LYS A 1053 -7.80 43.17 19.78
CA LYS A 1053 -7.18 44.49 19.92
C LYS A 1053 -5.70 44.34 20.24
N HIS A 1054 -5.34 43.48 21.18
CA HIS A 1054 -3.96 43.28 21.62
C HIS A 1054 -3.08 42.67 20.53
N LEU A 1055 -3.55 41.63 19.83
CA LEU A 1055 -2.82 41.05 18.69
C LEU A 1055 -2.56 42.10 17.60
N MET A 1056 -3.57 42.91 17.25
CA MET A 1056 -3.41 43.99 16.27
C MET A 1056 -2.40 45.03 16.75
N THR A 1057 -2.47 45.47 18.02
CA THR A 1057 -1.52 46.44 18.58
C THR A 1057 -0.09 45.90 18.59
N MET A 1058 0.14 44.61 18.87
CA MET A 1058 1.48 44.00 18.79
C MET A 1058 2.06 44.08 17.37
N PHE A 1059 1.26 43.84 16.34
CA PHE A 1059 1.68 43.94 14.94
C PHE A 1059 1.82 45.39 14.46
N GLU A 1060 1.02 46.32 14.99
CA GLU A 1060 1.15 47.77 14.72
C GLU A 1060 2.42 48.37 15.35
N VAL A 1061 2.75 47.97 16.58
CA VAL A 1061 3.98 48.40 17.30
C VAL A 1061 5.23 47.72 16.71
N GLY A 1062 5.09 46.47 16.26
CA GLY A 1062 6.16 45.69 15.61
C GLY A 1062 7.00 44.87 16.59
N GLN A 1063 7.56 43.76 16.08
CA GLN A 1063 8.30 42.76 16.87
C GLN A 1063 9.43 43.37 17.71
N GLU A 1064 10.32 44.16 17.10
CA GLU A 1064 11.51 44.70 17.78
C GLU A 1064 11.15 45.59 18.97
N ALA A 1065 10.11 46.42 18.85
CA ALA A 1065 9.69 47.32 19.92
C ALA A 1065 9.01 46.57 21.07
N VAL A 1066 8.17 45.57 20.77
CA VAL A 1066 7.52 44.72 21.78
C VAL A 1066 8.56 43.89 22.55
N GLU A 1067 9.46 43.22 21.83
CA GLU A 1067 10.54 42.42 22.42
C GLU A 1067 11.47 43.28 23.27
N LYS A 1068 11.81 44.49 22.81
CA LYS A 1068 12.60 45.45 23.59
C LYS A 1068 11.93 45.75 24.93
N THR A 1069 10.63 46.06 24.94
CA THR A 1069 9.88 46.31 26.18
C THR A 1069 9.92 45.08 27.09
N TRP A 1070 9.63 43.87 26.59
CA TRP A 1070 9.67 42.66 27.40
C TRP A 1070 11.05 42.38 27.98
N PHE A 1071 12.11 42.51 27.17
CA PHE A 1071 13.46 42.17 27.57
C PHE A 1071 14.08 43.20 28.52
N GLU A 1072 13.85 44.50 28.33
CA GLU A 1072 14.31 45.54 29.25
C GLU A 1072 13.60 45.43 30.60
N THR A 1073 12.27 45.21 30.60
CA THR A 1073 11.51 44.97 31.82
C THR A 1073 12.00 43.72 32.55
N ALA A 1074 12.27 42.62 31.84
CA ALA A 1074 12.81 41.41 32.47
C ALA A 1074 14.21 41.62 33.07
N GLN A 1075 15.08 42.36 32.37
CA GLN A 1075 16.42 42.69 32.84
C GLN A 1075 16.41 43.62 34.08
N ALA A 1076 15.40 44.48 34.24
CA ALA A 1076 15.28 45.32 35.43
C ALA A 1076 15.14 44.51 36.73
N TYR A 1077 14.54 43.32 36.68
CA TYR A 1077 14.43 42.42 37.84
C TYR A 1077 15.78 41.84 38.26
N THR A 1078 16.65 41.53 37.29
CA THR A 1078 18.02 41.06 37.58
C THR A 1078 18.89 42.13 38.27
N HIS A 1079 18.59 43.42 38.09
CA HIS A 1079 19.31 44.53 38.73
C HIS A 1079 18.73 44.99 40.08
N HIS A 1080 17.60 44.43 40.53
CA HIS A 1080 16.91 44.81 41.78
C HIS A 1080 16.86 43.71 42.84
N THR A 1081 17.65 42.65 42.69
CA THR A 1081 17.90 41.71 43.80
C THR A 1081 19.01 42.30 44.69
N PRO A 1082 18.77 42.63 45.97
CA PRO A 1082 19.87 42.87 46.89
C PRO A 1082 20.66 41.56 47.01
N ALA A 1083 21.99 41.68 47.03
CA ALA A 1083 22.89 40.58 47.40
C ALA A 1083 22.44 39.95 48.75
N PRO A 1084 22.69 38.63 48.96
CA PRO A 1084 22.06 37.82 50.02
C PRO A 1084 22.19 38.37 51.44
#